data_AF-A0A2P4PDQ8-F1
#
_entry.id   AF-A0A2P4PDQ8-F1
#
_cell.length_a   1.000
_cell.length_b   1.000
_cell.length_c   1.000
_cell.angle_alpha   90.00
_cell.angle_beta   90.00
_cell.angle_gamma   90.00
#
_symmetry.space_group_name_H-M   'P 1'
#
loop_
_entity.id
_entity.type
_entity.pdbx_description
1 polymer ?
#
loop_
_entity_poly.entity_id
_entity_poly.type
_entity_poly.pdbx_seq_one_letter_code
_entity_poly.pdbx_strand_id
1 'polypeptide(L)'
;LWFGILDLAQNLIQRSSRTATYGLCYYLAIESLNKAPSNFIQFKSIELLLNLYNIDNKMFSMIEIDFDQYTQKLNENNLEDSLEKFRNLLTFVKGKYLEDLKTLSNNTGKGKEGKGKNLNQNLYLKKKQISNSNILDVIADEITCPISSEPTDQLCILKCQHMLALSNLKKLKQKICPNCREKIEDNDIRYLPQNSIYKNLYTKFFESGHILPSIELENSDQLYDSDESDNSEVELILTKKKKFMNSIIKLNSKISSPILSRITKKQHPTYQNIIKEINEKNYEKAESLCKEFMKFFPKSYSLRCILAYIYRCLNNYEQAHLFLKEAINLSPKRPVAYFIRGEIFFRQNKYDKAIVNLNKSINYKSKINNSYILLGNSYLLRNKSHDHESIKNYNIALKNDPNNYLCLKNCVYAYEIEGDYLSTLNLLDKLLNINKEDSLVLCYYGEILYNMTQYRKAISYFTKAYTIDPENIHNLNRRAITYYIIKEYDKVLSDLDKIIQLDPLNSSAYCLKSLTYCTKNDNKNAKVSFKKYAELLNSDNNLAKIQLFHLEYLLNKNSSEDLNNILTKIDRIYNYSIYEDKFLQLIRCKIYIELKEYSLAKIVLDFVEFAFIGYFIQDHPDFRSYLYEDCEINKNDFTKFGIVDEFSKYMYKEQQVYFVSNLTNLNSELCQFQESDISSLSGLVLSSKNENLHLVLPKLNIVYDYDYDYFICKMNVKKILSEDCFIKFIHNSNYREDLLKHEDVSKLEGLGWIEYQTSIFGLHYQLSIEINSIEMQIEYIRLGLNLNTITYIPDMSFMSYLFPVYRKFFSNVPETFKDKYFSRKEMENLLDLKDILNSL
;
A
#
# COMPACT_ATOMS: atom_id res chain seq x y z
N LEU A 1 -19.49 -23.44 2.67
CA LEU A 1 -18.25 -23.74 1.93
C LEU A 1 -18.53 -24.27 0.53
N TRP A 2 -19.21 -25.41 0.38
CA TRP A 2 -19.45 -26.07 -0.92
C TRP A 2 -20.10 -25.18 -1.99
N PHE A 3 -21.14 -24.42 -1.63
CA PHE A 3 -21.76 -23.46 -2.56
C PHE A 3 -20.82 -22.34 -3.02
N GLY A 4 -19.96 -21.82 -2.12
CA GLY A 4 -18.99 -20.78 -2.48
C GLY A 4 -17.96 -21.29 -3.49
N ILE A 5 -17.62 -22.58 -3.42
CA ILE A 5 -16.76 -23.25 -4.40
C ILE A 5 -17.46 -23.32 -5.78
N LEU A 6 -18.77 -23.65 -5.80
CA LEU A 6 -19.56 -23.66 -7.04
C LEU A 6 -19.73 -22.24 -7.63
N ASP A 7 -19.85 -21.20 -6.80
CA ASP A 7 -19.94 -19.82 -7.28
C ASP A 7 -18.61 -19.32 -7.89
N LEU A 8 -17.47 -19.71 -7.31
CA LEU A 8 -16.15 -19.48 -7.92
C LEU A 8 -16.00 -20.22 -9.26
N ALA A 9 -16.49 -21.46 -9.35
CA ALA A 9 -16.46 -22.24 -10.58
C ALA A 9 -17.27 -21.56 -11.70
N GLN A 10 -18.44 -20.98 -11.40
CA GLN A 10 -19.21 -20.21 -12.38
C GLN A 10 -18.44 -18.97 -12.87
N ASN A 11 -17.77 -18.24 -11.98
CA ASN A 11 -16.90 -17.12 -12.37
C ASN A 11 -15.73 -17.56 -13.26
N LEU A 12 -15.14 -18.73 -13.00
CA LEU A 12 -14.07 -19.30 -13.82
C LEU A 12 -14.56 -19.66 -15.22
N ILE A 13 -15.78 -20.19 -15.34
CA ILE A 13 -16.39 -20.49 -16.64
C ILE A 13 -16.57 -19.22 -17.48
N GLN A 14 -17.00 -18.11 -16.87
CA GLN A 14 -17.21 -16.85 -17.59
C GLN A 14 -15.91 -16.18 -18.05
N ARG A 15 -14.77 -16.46 -17.39
CA ARG A 15 -13.50 -15.76 -17.62
C ARG A 15 -12.44 -16.60 -18.34
N SER A 16 -12.57 -17.92 -18.32
CA SER A 16 -11.62 -18.83 -18.96
C SER A 16 -12.02 -19.10 -20.41
N SER A 17 -11.05 -19.46 -21.25
CA SER A 17 -11.27 -20.05 -22.57
C SER A 17 -10.66 -21.45 -22.68
N ARG A 18 -10.12 -21.99 -21.56
CA ARG A 18 -9.41 -23.27 -21.53
C ARG A 18 -10.39 -24.42 -21.31
N THR A 19 -10.40 -25.37 -22.24
CA THR A 19 -11.23 -26.59 -22.22
C THR A 19 -11.06 -27.42 -20.94
N ALA A 20 -9.84 -27.49 -20.40
CA ALA A 20 -9.55 -28.20 -19.15
C ALA A 20 -10.26 -27.59 -17.93
N THR A 21 -10.37 -26.25 -17.87
CA THR A 21 -11.10 -25.54 -16.81
C THR A 21 -12.58 -25.89 -16.85
N TYR A 22 -13.17 -25.94 -18.05
CA TYR A 22 -14.56 -26.31 -18.24
C TYR A 22 -14.83 -27.77 -17.84
N GLY A 23 -13.94 -28.70 -18.20
CA GLY A 23 -14.02 -30.10 -17.78
C GLY A 23 -13.98 -30.28 -16.25
N LEU A 24 -13.11 -29.54 -15.56
CA LEU A 24 -13.04 -29.54 -14.09
C LEU A 24 -14.33 -28.99 -13.46
N CYS A 25 -14.88 -27.90 -14.01
CA CYS A 25 -16.13 -27.32 -13.50
C CYS A 25 -17.33 -28.25 -13.74
N TYR A 26 -17.37 -28.95 -14.88
CA TYR A 26 -18.37 -29.97 -15.17
C TYR A 26 -18.32 -31.10 -14.14
N TYR A 27 -17.14 -31.69 -13.91
CA TYR A 27 -16.97 -32.78 -12.95
C TYR A 27 -17.38 -32.36 -11.53
N LEU A 28 -16.96 -31.16 -11.11
CA LEU A 28 -17.30 -30.60 -9.81
C LEU A 28 -18.82 -30.43 -9.62
N ALA A 29 -19.54 -29.98 -10.66
CA ALA A 29 -20.98 -29.77 -10.61
C ALA A 29 -21.75 -31.09 -10.53
N ILE A 30 -21.35 -32.10 -11.31
CA ILE A 30 -21.94 -33.46 -11.29
C ILE A 30 -21.69 -34.16 -9.95
N GLU A 31 -20.45 -34.14 -9.45
CA GLU A 31 -20.12 -34.71 -8.14
C GLU A 31 -20.91 -34.04 -7.01
N SER A 32 -21.10 -32.72 -7.10
CA SER A 32 -21.90 -31.97 -6.13
C SER A 32 -23.39 -32.34 -6.19
N LEU A 33 -23.92 -32.58 -7.39
CA LEU A 33 -25.29 -33.08 -7.58
C LEU A 33 -25.46 -34.47 -6.94
N ASN A 34 -24.48 -35.35 -7.15
CA ASN A 34 -24.49 -36.74 -6.67
C ASN A 34 -24.30 -36.89 -5.15
N LYS A 35 -23.50 -36.03 -4.51
CA LYS A 35 -23.07 -36.21 -3.12
C LYS A 35 -23.81 -35.34 -2.10
N ALA A 36 -24.44 -34.23 -2.53
CA ALA A 36 -25.09 -33.31 -1.63
C ALA A 36 -26.57 -33.11 -2.02
N PRO A 37 -27.52 -33.81 -1.37
CA PRO A 37 -28.93 -33.81 -1.76
C PRO A 37 -29.68 -32.54 -1.31
N SER A 38 -28.99 -31.43 -1.05
CA SER A 38 -29.67 -30.18 -0.72
C SER A 38 -30.12 -29.49 -2.00
N ASN A 39 -31.38 -29.05 -2.02
CA ASN A 39 -31.99 -28.37 -3.16
C ASN A 39 -31.17 -27.15 -3.63
N PHE A 40 -30.44 -26.51 -2.72
CA PHE A 40 -29.58 -25.36 -3.03
C PHE A 40 -28.27 -25.72 -3.75
N ILE A 41 -27.62 -26.83 -3.37
CA ILE A 41 -26.43 -27.30 -4.09
C ILE A 41 -26.85 -27.85 -5.46
N GLN A 42 -27.98 -28.55 -5.51
CA GLN A 42 -28.57 -29.00 -6.77
C GLN A 42 -28.87 -27.82 -7.71
N PHE A 43 -29.49 -26.75 -7.20
CA PHE A 43 -29.78 -25.54 -7.98
C PHE A 43 -28.51 -24.98 -8.65
N LYS A 44 -27.46 -24.77 -7.86
CA LYS A 44 -26.21 -24.16 -8.34
C LYS A 44 -25.45 -25.08 -9.28
N SER A 45 -25.45 -26.38 -9.02
CA SER A 45 -24.88 -27.39 -9.92
C SER A 45 -25.60 -27.39 -11.28
N ILE A 46 -26.93 -27.35 -11.31
CA ILE A 46 -27.70 -27.28 -12.56
C ILE A 46 -27.38 -25.99 -13.32
N GLU A 47 -27.33 -24.83 -12.64
CA GLU A 47 -26.98 -23.54 -13.25
C GLU A 47 -25.58 -23.56 -13.88
N LEU A 48 -24.60 -24.17 -13.21
CA LEU A 48 -23.24 -24.38 -13.70
C LEU A 48 -23.19 -25.24 -14.97
N LEU A 49 -23.91 -26.36 -14.96
CA LEU A 49 -23.97 -27.30 -16.06
C LEU A 49 -24.63 -26.67 -17.30
N LEU A 50 -25.74 -25.93 -17.14
CA LEU A 50 -26.38 -25.23 -18.25
C LEU A 50 -25.49 -24.15 -18.88
N ASN A 51 -24.68 -23.46 -18.07
CA ASN A 51 -23.68 -22.50 -18.57
C ASN A 51 -22.61 -23.17 -19.44
N LEU A 52 -22.11 -24.34 -19.03
CA LEU A 52 -21.15 -25.12 -19.81
C LEU A 52 -21.77 -25.63 -21.12
N TYR A 53 -23.01 -26.12 -21.05
CA TYR A 53 -23.77 -26.55 -22.23
C TYR A 53 -23.94 -25.43 -23.26
N ASN A 54 -24.17 -24.20 -22.82
CA ASN A 54 -24.31 -23.05 -23.73
C ASN A 54 -22.97 -22.62 -24.37
N ILE A 55 -21.85 -22.78 -23.65
CA ILE A 55 -20.53 -22.45 -24.18
C ILE A 55 -20.12 -23.40 -25.30
N ASP A 56 -20.31 -24.70 -25.11
CA ASP A 56 -20.04 -25.72 -26.13
C ASP A 56 -21.01 -26.90 -26.00
N ASN A 57 -22.12 -26.80 -26.73
CA ASN A 57 -23.19 -27.80 -26.70
C ASN A 57 -22.78 -29.16 -27.27
N LYS A 58 -21.74 -29.23 -28.11
CA LYS A 58 -21.24 -30.49 -28.64
C LYS A 58 -20.42 -31.20 -27.57
N MET A 59 -19.49 -30.47 -26.96
CA MET A 59 -18.62 -31.00 -25.91
C MET A 59 -19.40 -31.46 -24.68
N PHE A 60 -20.41 -30.70 -24.27
CA PHE A 60 -21.20 -30.95 -23.05
C PHE A 60 -22.58 -31.55 -23.33
N SER A 61 -22.76 -32.19 -24.49
CA SER A 61 -24.01 -32.86 -24.89
C SER A 61 -24.49 -33.93 -23.90
N MET A 62 -23.58 -34.49 -23.08
CA MET A 62 -23.90 -35.50 -22.07
C MET A 62 -24.65 -34.95 -20.84
N ILE A 63 -24.70 -33.63 -20.63
CA ILE A 63 -25.34 -33.03 -19.44
C ILE A 63 -26.82 -33.42 -19.30
N GLU A 64 -27.55 -33.51 -20.41
CA GLU A 64 -28.96 -33.94 -20.37
C GLU A 64 -29.08 -35.41 -19.97
N ILE A 65 -28.15 -36.26 -20.42
CA ILE A 65 -28.07 -37.67 -20.02
C ILE A 65 -27.75 -37.78 -18.52
N ASP A 66 -26.88 -36.92 -18.00
CA ASP A 66 -26.54 -36.91 -16.57
C ASP A 66 -27.73 -36.50 -15.69
N PHE A 67 -28.57 -35.55 -16.14
CA PHE A 67 -29.79 -35.20 -15.43
C PHE A 67 -30.81 -36.35 -15.42
N ASP A 68 -30.95 -37.07 -16.52
CA ASP A 68 -31.80 -38.26 -16.61
C ASP A 68 -31.29 -39.39 -15.70
N GLN A 69 -29.99 -39.66 -15.71
CA GLN A 69 -29.36 -40.66 -14.82
C GLN A 69 -29.52 -40.30 -13.34
N TYR A 70 -29.36 -39.02 -12.98
CA TYR A 70 -29.60 -38.56 -11.62
C TYR A 70 -31.06 -38.74 -11.21
N THR A 71 -32.00 -38.46 -12.12
CA THR A 71 -33.44 -38.65 -11.87
C THR A 71 -33.78 -40.13 -11.69
N GLN A 72 -33.19 -41.03 -12.48
CA GLN A 72 -33.36 -42.48 -12.31
C GLN A 72 -32.82 -42.96 -10.95
N LYS A 73 -31.66 -42.45 -10.53
CA LYS A 73 -31.06 -42.78 -9.23
C LYS A 73 -31.90 -42.31 -8.05
N LEU A 74 -32.61 -41.18 -8.17
CA LEU A 74 -33.57 -40.73 -7.14
C LEU A 74 -34.81 -41.62 -7.09
N ASN A 75 -35.23 -42.18 -8.23
CA ASN A 75 -36.37 -43.09 -8.35
C ASN A 75 -36.08 -44.47 -7.71
N GLU A 76 -34.88 -45.02 -7.91
CA GLU A 76 -34.45 -46.31 -7.35
C GLU A 76 -34.38 -46.32 -5.80
N ASN A 77 -34.24 -45.14 -5.18
CA ASN A 77 -34.14 -45.00 -3.72
C ASN A 77 -35.49 -44.81 -3.01
N ASN A 78 -36.65 -45.01 -3.68
CA ASN A 78 -38.00 -44.83 -3.13
C ASN A 78 -38.27 -43.45 -2.50
N LEU A 79 -37.65 -42.37 -3.01
CA LEU A 79 -37.84 -41.00 -2.52
C LEU A 79 -38.69 -40.19 -3.51
N GLU A 80 -39.97 -40.54 -3.68
CA GLU A 80 -40.91 -39.86 -4.59
C GLU A 80 -40.90 -38.33 -4.41
N ASP A 81 -40.88 -37.85 -3.17
CA ASP A 81 -40.87 -36.43 -2.83
C ASP A 81 -39.56 -35.73 -3.27
N SER A 82 -38.42 -36.42 -3.23
CA SER A 82 -37.12 -35.86 -3.68
C SER A 82 -37.03 -35.76 -5.21
N LEU A 83 -37.65 -36.72 -5.91
CA LEU A 83 -37.66 -36.78 -7.36
C LEU A 83 -38.57 -35.68 -7.93
N GLU A 84 -39.72 -35.45 -7.32
CA GLU A 84 -40.61 -34.35 -7.71
C GLU A 84 -39.98 -32.98 -7.40
N LYS A 85 -39.32 -32.83 -6.25
CA LYS A 85 -38.53 -31.62 -5.92
C LYS A 85 -37.42 -31.35 -6.94
N PHE A 86 -36.64 -32.36 -7.33
CA PHE A 86 -35.58 -32.20 -8.31
C PHE A 86 -36.12 -31.87 -9.71
N ARG A 87 -37.19 -32.52 -10.18
CA ARG A 87 -37.82 -32.21 -11.47
C ARG A 87 -38.36 -30.78 -11.53
N ASN A 88 -38.99 -30.32 -10.45
CA ASN A 88 -39.48 -28.95 -10.34
C ASN A 88 -38.31 -27.94 -10.36
N LEU A 89 -37.24 -28.25 -9.63
CA LEU A 89 -36.03 -27.43 -9.59
C LEU A 89 -35.35 -27.34 -10.97
N LEU A 90 -35.15 -28.47 -11.63
CA LEU A 90 -34.54 -28.53 -12.96
C LEU A 90 -35.34 -27.73 -14.00
N THR A 91 -36.67 -27.88 -13.97
CA THR A 91 -37.57 -27.13 -14.85
C THR A 91 -37.49 -25.63 -14.60
N PHE A 92 -37.47 -25.21 -13.33
CA PHE A 92 -37.34 -23.81 -12.93
C PHE A 92 -36.01 -23.20 -13.40
N VAL A 93 -34.89 -23.88 -13.16
CA VAL A 93 -33.56 -23.38 -13.55
C VAL A 93 -33.43 -23.27 -15.07
N LYS A 94 -33.90 -24.28 -15.83
CA LYS A 94 -33.92 -24.22 -17.30
C LYS A 94 -34.78 -23.05 -17.81
N GLY A 95 -35.94 -22.81 -17.20
CA GLY A 95 -36.84 -21.70 -17.56
C GLY A 95 -36.18 -20.33 -17.33
N LYS A 96 -35.63 -20.11 -16.14
CA LYS A 96 -34.92 -18.86 -15.79
C LYS A 96 -33.72 -18.63 -16.72
N TYR A 97 -32.93 -19.67 -16.97
CA TYR A 97 -31.76 -19.57 -17.83
C TYR A 97 -32.11 -19.11 -19.26
N LEU A 98 -33.22 -19.61 -19.82
CA LEU A 98 -33.71 -19.20 -21.13
C LEU A 98 -34.22 -17.75 -21.15
N GLU A 99 -34.78 -17.25 -20.04
CA GLU A 99 -35.17 -15.83 -19.92
C GLU A 99 -33.94 -14.91 -19.87
N ASP A 100 -32.93 -15.28 -19.10
CA ASP A 100 -31.66 -14.54 -18.97
C ASP A 100 -30.89 -14.48 -20.31
N LEU A 101 -30.98 -15.53 -21.15
CA LEU A 101 -30.40 -15.51 -22.50
C LEU A 101 -31.13 -14.57 -23.47
N LYS A 102 -32.46 -14.44 -23.36
CA LYS A 102 -33.27 -13.55 -24.22
C LYS A 102 -33.01 -12.07 -23.94
N THR A 103 -32.73 -11.71 -22.69
CA THR A 103 -32.35 -10.34 -22.31
C THR A 103 -30.95 -9.97 -22.80
N LEU A 104 -30.03 -10.94 -22.87
CA LEU A 104 -28.69 -10.75 -23.45
C LEU A 104 -28.71 -10.54 -24.97
N SER A 105 -29.57 -11.26 -25.72
CA SER A 105 -29.65 -11.12 -27.18
C SER A 105 -30.28 -9.82 -27.67
N ASN A 106 -31.09 -9.15 -26.84
CA ASN A 106 -31.77 -7.90 -27.22
C ASN A 106 -30.90 -6.64 -27.08
N ASN A 107 -29.70 -6.76 -26.50
CA ASN A 107 -28.81 -5.62 -26.23
C ASN A 107 -27.62 -5.47 -27.22
N THR A 108 -27.57 -6.25 -28.30
CA THR A 108 -26.53 -6.14 -29.34
C THR A 108 -27.11 -5.81 -30.71
N GLY A 109 -27.02 -4.54 -31.13
CA GLY A 109 -27.47 -4.12 -32.46
C GLY A 109 -27.09 -2.69 -32.88
N LYS A 110 -25.82 -2.45 -33.22
CA LYS A 110 -25.38 -1.58 -34.34
C LYS A 110 -24.00 -2.05 -34.85
N GLY A 111 -23.96 -2.80 -35.96
CA GLY A 111 -22.73 -3.00 -36.74
C GLY A 111 -22.53 -4.35 -37.43
N LYS A 112 -23.10 -4.48 -38.65
CA LYS A 112 -22.74 -5.33 -39.82
C LYS A 112 -22.86 -6.86 -39.71
N GLU A 113 -23.75 -7.38 -40.57
CA GLU A 113 -24.09 -8.78 -40.84
C GLU A 113 -23.00 -9.56 -41.61
N GLY A 114 -22.98 -10.89 -41.37
CA GLY A 114 -22.28 -11.90 -42.16
C GLY A 114 -22.85 -13.31 -41.92
N LYS A 115 -24.04 -13.57 -42.48
CA LYS A 115 -24.72 -14.84 -42.81
C LYS A 115 -24.28 -16.18 -42.14
N GLY A 116 -25.23 -16.84 -41.46
CA GLY A 116 -25.20 -18.31 -41.29
C GLY A 116 -26.23 -18.95 -40.34
N LYS A 117 -27.42 -19.28 -40.88
CA LYS A 117 -28.44 -20.26 -40.42
C LYS A 117 -29.39 -19.91 -39.26
N ASN A 118 -30.58 -19.47 -39.67
CA ASN A 118 -31.85 -19.65 -38.96
C ASN A 118 -32.15 -21.14 -38.70
N LEU A 119 -32.59 -21.47 -37.49
CA LEU A 119 -33.41 -22.66 -37.22
C LEU A 119 -34.54 -22.26 -36.26
N ASN A 120 -35.68 -21.98 -36.90
CA ASN A 120 -37.07 -22.11 -36.47
C ASN A 120 -37.48 -21.68 -35.06
N GLN A 121 -38.05 -20.48 -35.03
CA GLN A 121 -39.15 -20.12 -34.14
C GLN A 121 -40.41 -20.96 -34.45
N ASN A 122 -41.22 -21.13 -33.41
CA ASN A 122 -42.62 -21.56 -33.37
C ASN A 122 -42.90 -23.07 -33.25
N LEU A 123 -43.11 -23.49 -31.99
CA LEU A 123 -44.39 -24.10 -31.61
C LEU A 123 -44.83 -23.50 -30.26
N TYR A 124 -45.97 -22.81 -30.34
CA TYR A 124 -46.71 -22.19 -29.25
C TYR A 124 -47.70 -23.20 -28.65
N LEU A 125 -48.11 -22.96 -27.40
CA LEU A 125 -49.24 -23.52 -26.62
C LEU A 125 -48.87 -24.71 -25.71
N LYS A 126 -49.10 -24.70 -24.39
CA LYS A 126 -50.18 -24.05 -23.62
C LYS A 126 -49.74 -23.79 -22.18
N LYS A 127 -50.18 -22.63 -21.65
CA LYS A 127 -50.19 -22.29 -20.22
C LYS A 127 -50.73 -23.44 -19.36
N LYS A 128 -49.95 -23.84 -18.37
CA LYS A 128 -50.41 -23.83 -16.97
C LYS A 128 -49.42 -22.95 -16.22
N GLN A 129 -49.90 -21.80 -15.71
CA GLN A 129 -49.26 -21.14 -14.58
C GLN A 129 -49.32 -22.16 -13.44
N ILE A 130 -48.27 -22.95 -13.27
CA ILE A 130 -47.96 -23.52 -11.97
C ILE A 130 -47.35 -22.34 -11.23
N SER A 131 -48.00 -21.92 -10.15
CA SER A 131 -47.53 -20.82 -9.33
C SER A 131 -46.08 -21.08 -8.92
N ASN A 132 -45.22 -20.07 -9.06
CA ASN A 132 -43.84 -20.06 -8.56
C ASN A 132 -43.75 -20.22 -7.02
N SER A 133 -44.83 -20.64 -6.34
CA SER A 133 -44.96 -20.75 -4.88
C SER A 133 -44.26 -21.98 -4.29
N ASN A 134 -44.29 -23.14 -4.94
CA ASN A 134 -43.97 -24.39 -4.23
C ASN A 134 -42.49 -24.65 -3.90
N ILE A 135 -41.52 -23.91 -4.46
CA ILE A 135 -40.09 -24.14 -4.18
C ILE A 135 -39.52 -23.16 -3.16
N LEU A 136 -40.00 -21.91 -3.13
CA LEU A 136 -39.63 -20.95 -2.09
C LEU A 136 -40.20 -21.39 -0.74
N ASP A 137 -41.41 -21.96 -0.72
CA ASP A 137 -42.01 -22.55 0.47
C ASP A 137 -41.15 -23.69 1.03
N VAL A 138 -40.72 -24.63 0.18
CA VAL A 138 -39.87 -25.77 0.59
C VAL A 138 -38.48 -25.33 1.09
N ILE A 139 -37.85 -24.34 0.44
CA ILE A 139 -36.55 -23.83 0.87
C ILE A 139 -36.69 -22.99 2.14
N ALA A 140 -37.77 -22.22 2.28
CA ALA A 140 -38.08 -21.48 3.51
C ALA A 140 -38.23 -22.46 4.68
N ASP A 141 -39.03 -23.52 4.53
CA ASP A 141 -39.26 -24.52 5.58
C ASP A 141 -37.97 -25.20 6.06
N GLU A 142 -37.02 -25.51 5.17
CA GLU A 142 -35.74 -26.15 5.52
C GLU A 142 -34.76 -25.26 6.31
N ILE A 143 -34.91 -23.94 6.23
CA ILE A 143 -34.00 -22.97 6.88
C ILE A 143 -34.70 -22.11 7.95
N THR A 144 -35.94 -22.47 8.27
CA THR A 144 -36.79 -21.78 9.23
C THR A 144 -36.46 -22.19 10.66
N CYS A 145 -36.28 -21.21 11.54
CA CYS A 145 -36.16 -21.48 12.97
C CYS A 145 -37.54 -21.91 13.52
N PRO A 146 -37.66 -23.08 14.17
CA PRO A 146 -38.96 -23.60 14.64
C PRO A 146 -39.68 -22.66 15.62
N ILE A 147 -38.95 -21.75 16.27
CA ILE A 147 -39.47 -20.84 17.28
C ILE A 147 -39.91 -19.50 16.68
N SER A 148 -39.15 -18.94 15.74
CA SER A 148 -39.55 -17.68 15.08
C SER A 148 -40.45 -17.91 13.88
N SER A 149 -40.50 -19.13 13.34
CA SER A 149 -41.20 -19.46 12.10
C SER A 149 -40.75 -18.60 10.90
N GLU A 150 -39.52 -18.06 10.97
CA GLU A 150 -38.87 -17.31 9.90
C GLU A 150 -37.57 -18.00 9.43
N PRO A 151 -37.24 -17.94 8.14
CA PRO A 151 -35.92 -18.29 7.61
C PRO A 151 -34.82 -17.53 8.36
N THR A 152 -33.70 -18.18 8.72
CA THR A 152 -32.58 -17.49 9.40
C THR A 152 -31.23 -17.80 8.78
N ASP A 153 -30.25 -16.91 8.96
CA ASP A 153 -28.92 -17.03 8.35
C ASP A 153 -27.98 -17.97 9.13
N GLN A 154 -28.28 -18.26 10.40
CA GLN A 154 -27.52 -19.16 11.27
C GLN A 154 -28.44 -19.92 12.26
N LEU A 155 -28.54 -21.23 12.09
CA LEU A 155 -29.19 -22.15 13.03
C LEU A 155 -28.14 -22.89 13.86
N CYS A 156 -28.50 -23.23 15.10
CA CYS A 156 -27.72 -24.08 15.97
C CYS A 156 -28.57 -25.27 16.43
N ILE A 157 -27.93 -26.44 16.52
CA ILE A 157 -28.52 -27.66 17.08
C ILE A 157 -27.95 -27.83 18.49
N LEU A 158 -28.83 -27.91 19.47
CA LEU A 158 -28.48 -28.17 20.87
C LEU A 158 -28.31 -29.68 21.11
N LYS A 159 -27.65 -30.05 22.22
CA LYS A 159 -27.50 -31.45 22.67
C LYS A 159 -28.82 -32.24 22.68
N CYS A 160 -29.91 -31.58 23.10
CA CYS A 160 -31.26 -32.12 23.15
C CYS A 160 -31.94 -32.24 21.77
N GLN A 161 -31.19 -32.05 20.68
CA GLN A 161 -31.60 -32.09 19.27
C GLN A 161 -32.60 -31.00 18.85
N HIS A 162 -32.95 -30.05 19.73
CA HIS A 162 -33.76 -28.89 19.34
C HIS A 162 -32.93 -27.86 18.57
N MET A 163 -33.53 -27.33 17.50
CA MET A 163 -32.94 -26.29 16.65
C MET A 163 -33.34 -24.90 17.13
N LEU A 164 -32.38 -23.97 17.12
CA LEU A 164 -32.57 -22.59 17.55
C LEU A 164 -31.81 -21.62 16.63
N ALA A 165 -32.35 -20.43 16.37
CA ALA A 165 -31.57 -19.37 15.71
C ALA A 165 -30.43 -18.89 16.62
N LEU A 166 -29.26 -18.59 16.04
CA LEU A 166 -28.11 -18.14 16.81
C LEU A 166 -28.38 -16.83 17.56
N SER A 167 -29.13 -15.90 16.95
CA SER A 167 -29.57 -14.66 17.59
C SER A 167 -30.42 -14.93 18.83
N ASN A 168 -31.32 -15.92 18.75
CA ASN A 168 -32.14 -16.32 19.90
C ASN A 168 -31.32 -17.01 20.99
N LEU A 169 -30.32 -17.81 20.62
CA LEU A 169 -29.41 -18.44 21.59
C LEU A 169 -28.64 -17.38 22.38
N LYS A 170 -28.15 -16.33 21.69
CA LYS A 170 -27.44 -15.20 22.30
C LYS A 170 -28.32 -14.37 23.24
N LYS A 171 -29.63 -14.31 22.98
CA LYS A 171 -30.62 -13.58 23.80
C LYS A 171 -31.11 -14.34 25.04
N LEU A 172 -30.78 -15.63 25.19
CA LEU A 172 -31.17 -16.41 26.36
C LEU A 172 -30.38 -15.96 27.61
N LYS A 173 -31.04 -15.23 28.51
CA LYS A 173 -30.46 -14.80 29.80
C LYS A 173 -30.02 -15.97 30.70
N GLN A 174 -30.63 -17.14 30.53
CA GLN A 174 -30.25 -18.39 31.19
C GLN A 174 -30.03 -19.44 30.10
N LYS A 175 -28.88 -20.14 30.13
CA LYS A 175 -28.53 -21.19 29.15
C LYS A 175 -29.37 -22.45 29.35
N ILE A 176 -30.65 -22.34 29.09
CA ILE A 176 -31.65 -23.40 29.25
C ILE A 176 -32.45 -23.45 27.94
N CYS A 177 -32.62 -24.66 27.40
CA CYS A 177 -33.38 -24.87 26.18
C CYS A 177 -34.84 -24.42 26.39
N PRO A 178 -35.40 -23.53 25.54
CA PRO A 178 -36.77 -23.04 25.73
C PRO A 178 -37.83 -24.12 25.49
N ASN A 179 -37.49 -25.22 24.81
CA ASN A 179 -38.44 -26.30 24.51
C ASN A 179 -38.47 -27.40 25.58
N CYS A 180 -37.31 -28.00 25.92
CA CYS A 180 -37.24 -29.11 26.87
C CYS A 180 -36.71 -28.72 28.26
N ARG A 181 -36.29 -27.46 28.45
CA ARG A 181 -35.73 -26.93 29.71
C ARG A 181 -34.43 -27.60 30.19
N GLU A 182 -33.73 -28.35 29.34
CA GLU A 182 -32.38 -28.84 29.64
C GLU A 182 -31.33 -27.71 29.60
N LYS A 183 -30.28 -27.83 30.41
CA LYS A 183 -29.16 -26.87 30.42
C LYS A 183 -28.32 -26.98 29.14
N ILE A 184 -27.94 -25.82 28.60
CA ILE A 184 -27.13 -25.69 27.39
C ILE A 184 -25.69 -25.38 27.80
N GLU A 185 -24.74 -26.21 27.37
CA GLU A 185 -23.30 -25.98 27.51
C GLU A 185 -22.71 -25.61 26.14
N ASP A 186 -21.78 -24.64 26.08
CA ASP A 186 -21.30 -24.07 24.81
C ASP A 186 -20.58 -25.09 23.91
N ASN A 187 -19.97 -26.11 24.52
CA ASN A 187 -19.26 -27.18 23.81
C ASN A 187 -20.20 -28.19 23.14
N ASP A 188 -21.49 -28.17 23.46
CA ASP A 188 -22.51 -29.09 22.95
C ASP A 188 -23.40 -28.47 21.85
N ILE A 189 -22.96 -27.36 21.24
CA ILE A 189 -23.72 -26.59 20.23
C ILE A 189 -23.12 -26.77 18.84
N ARG A 190 -23.90 -27.32 17.90
CA ARG A 190 -23.47 -27.50 16.50
C ARG A 190 -24.06 -26.42 15.60
N TYR A 191 -23.23 -25.64 14.93
CA TYR A 191 -23.66 -24.53 14.06
C TYR A 191 -23.88 -24.97 12.61
N LEU A 192 -24.99 -24.54 12.01
CA LEU A 192 -25.33 -24.74 10.61
C LEU A 192 -25.19 -23.41 9.84
N PRO A 193 -24.20 -23.28 8.93
CA PRO A 193 -24.00 -22.05 8.18
C PRO A 193 -24.95 -21.99 6.97
N GLN A 194 -26.09 -21.32 7.14
CA GLN A 194 -27.12 -21.12 6.09
C GLN A 194 -27.05 -19.71 5.45
N ASN A 195 -26.02 -18.93 5.82
CA ASN A 195 -25.90 -17.49 5.57
C ASN A 195 -25.89 -17.10 4.07
N SER A 196 -25.28 -17.93 3.21
CA SER A 196 -25.25 -17.67 1.76
C SER A 196 -26.61 -17.88 1.07
N ILE A 197 -27.40 -18.84 1.56
CA ILE A 197 -28.76 -19.13 1.05
C ILE A 197 -29.68 -17.98 1.44
N TYR A 198 -29.68 -17.65 2.73
CA TYR A 198 -30.44 -16.55 3.28
C TYR A 198 -30.12 -15.26 2.54
N LYS A 199 -28.84 -14.87 2.38
CA LYS A 199 -28.46 -13.65 1.67
C LYS A 199 -28.91 -13.59 0.20
N ASN A 200 -28.82 -14.70 -0.54
CA ASN A 200 -29.16 -14.71 -1.97
C ASN A 200 -30.67 -14.78 -2.23
N LEU A 201 -31.44 -15.40 -1.32
CA LEU A 201 -32.90 -15.52 -1.44
C LEU A 201 -33.65 -14.55 -0.53
N TYR A 202 -32.96 -13.74 0.28
CA TYR A 202 -33.53 -12.82 1.26
C TYR A 202 -34.60 -11.92 0.64
N THR A 203 -34.28 -11.29 -0.50
CA THR A 203 -35.21 -10.43 -1.22
C THR A 203 -36.44 -11.18 -1.69
N LYS A 204 -36.30 -12.44 -2.10
CA LYS A 204 -37.41 -13.29 -2.55
C LYS A 204 -38.26 -13.83 -1.41
N PHE A 205 -37.66 -14.22 -0.29
CA PHE A 205 -38.40 -14.59 0.92
C PHE A 205 -39.15 -13.40 1.52
N PHE A 206 -38.54 -12.21 1.45
CA PHE A 206 -39.17 -10.95 1.83
C PHE A 206 -40.34 -10.61 0.89
N GLU A 207 -40.14 -10.67 -0.43
CA GLU A 207 -41.19 -10.42 -1.43
C GLU A 207 -42.34 -11.46 -1.36
N SER A 208 -42.04 -12.68 -0.94
CA SER A 208 -43.02 -13.78 -0.77
C SER A 208 -43.67 -13.79 0.61
N GLY A 209 -43.21 -12.94 1.55
CA GLY A 209 -43.82 -12.75 2.87
C GLY A 209 -43.35 -13.68 3.99
N HIS A 210 -42.26 -14.44 3.81
CA HIS A 210 -41.73 -15.37 4.82
C HIS A 210 -40.77 -14.71 5.84
N ILE A 211 -40.29 -13.48 5.59
CA ILE A 211 -39.36 -12.77 6.47
C ILE A 211 -39.90 -11.37 6.75
N LEU A 212 -40.05 -11.01 8.02
CA LEU A 212 -40.33 -9.63 8.44
C LEU A 212 -39.02 -8.85 8.63
N PRO A 213 -39.02 -7.52 8.42
CA PRO A 213 -37.81 -6.71 8.60
C PRO A 213 -37.32 -6.78 10.05
N SER A 214 -36.09 -7.26 10.25
CA SER A 214 -35.51 -7.46 11.57
C SER A 214 -35.19 -6.14 12.28
N ILE A 215 -35.80 -5.95 13.45
CA ILE A 215 -35.44 -4.93 14.44
C ILE A 215 -34.64 -5.64 15.52
N GLU A 216 -33.33 -5.42 15.59
CA GLU A 216 -32.52 -5.84 16.74
C GLU A 216 -32.00 -4.62 17.49
N LEU A 217 -32.53 -4.47 18.71
CA LEU A 217 -32.02 -3.66 19.82
C LEU A 217 -31.16 -4.57 20.70
N GLU A 218 -29.96 -4.10 21.07
CA GLU A 218 -29.24 -4.41 22.31
C GLU A 218 -28.11 -3.35 22.46
N ASN A 219 -28.32 -2.34 23.32
CA ASN A 219 -27.74 -2.13 24.68
C ASN A 219 -26.30 -1.56 24.61
N SER A 220 -25.88 -0.54 25.38
CA SER A 220 -26.10 -0.28 26.81
C SER A 220 -25.88 1.19 27.19
N ASP A 221 -26.43 1.55 28.35
CA ASP A 221 -26.43 2.83 29.05
C ASP A 221 -25.06 3.50 29.27
N GLN A 222 -25.02 4.84 29.21
CA GLN A 222 -24.69 5.73 30.34
C GLN A 222 -24.39 7.18 29.89
N LEU A 223 -24.79 8.12 30.76
CA LEU A 223 -24.45 9.56 30.87
C LEU A 223 -25.26 10.55 30.02
N TYR A 224 -26.39 10.96 30.59
CA TYR A 224 -26.99 12.27 30.39
C TYR A 224 -26.33 13.28 31.33
N ASP A 225 -25.80 14.36 30.76
CA ASP A 225 -25.81 15.67 31.41
C ASP A 225 -27.13 16.36 31.04
N SER A 226 -27.69 17.02 32.05
CA SER A 226 -28.97 17.74 32.12
C SER A 226 -29.01 18.94 31.15
N ASP A 227 -30.16 19.50 30.73
CA ASP A 227 -31.20 20.11 31.56
C ASP A 227 -32.59 20.07 30.87
N GLU A 228 -33.60 19.53 31.56
CA GLU A 228 -34.70 20.30 32.19
C GLU A 228 -35.79 19.36 32.75
N SER A 229 -36.22 19.69 33.97
CA SER A 229 -37.17 19.08 34.91
C SER A 229 -38.64 19.08 34.39
N ASP A 230 -39.62 18.31 34.88
CA ASP A 230 -39.95 17.83 36.23
C ASP A 230 -40.70 16.48 36.20
N ASN A 231 -40.54 15.73 37.29
CA ASN A 231 -41.10 14.40 37.57
C ASN A 231 -42.54 14.45 38.11
N SER A 232 -43.37 13.45 37.77
CA SER A 232 -43.97 12.57 38.79
C SER A 232 -44.63 11.31 38.20
N GLU A 233 -44.38 10.19 38.92
CA GLU A 233 -45.15 8.93 38.98
C GLU A 233 -45.02 7.89 37.86
N VAL A 234 -43.98 7.06 38.07
CA VAL A 234 -43.89 5.59 37.96
C VAL A 234 -45.20 4.81 37.73
N GLU A 235 -45.12 3.90 36.75
CA GLU A 235 -45.89 2.66 36.57
C GLU A 235 -47.38 2.65 36.93
N LEU A 236 -48.23 2.88 35.94
CA LEU A 236 -49.39 2.04 35.59
C LEU A 236 -49.96 2.63 34.29
N ILE A 237 -50.24 1.81 33.26
CA ILE A 237 -50.93 2.12 31.96
C ILE A 237 -50.20 1.54 30.72
N LEU A 238 -49.08 0.81 30.88
CA LEU A 238 -48.48 0.03 29.77
C LEU A 238 -49.25 -1.25 29.38
N THR A 239 -50.52 -1.37 29.74
CA THR A 239 -51.43 -2.45 29.30
C THR A 239 -52.52 -2.02 28.31
N LYS A 240 -52.54 -0.76 27.84
CA LYS A 240 -53.56 -0.29 26.85
C LYS A 240 -53.06 0.11 25.46
N LYS A 241 -51.77 -0.03 25.14
CA LYS A 241 -51.21 0.31 23.79
C LYS A 241 -51.01 -0.88 22.83
N LYS A 242 -51.56 -2.06 23.11
CA LYS A 242 -51.66 -3.16 22.13
C LYS A 242 -52.93 -3.12 21.26
N LYS A 243 -53.85 -2.18 21.48
CA LYS A 243 -55.10 -2.04 20.69
C LYS A 243 -55.15 -0.86 19.71
N PHE A 244 -54.08 -0.05 19.59
CA PHE A 244 -54.07 1.12 18.70
C PHE A 244 -53.29 0.93 17.39
N MET A 245 -52.54 -0.16 17.23
CA MET A 245 -51.77 -0.43 16.00
C MET A 245 -52.53 -1.23 14.93
N ASN A 246 -53.65 -1.88 15.29
CA ASN A 246 -54.47 -2.63 14.33
C ASN A 246 -55.59 -1.80 13.66
N SER A 247 -55.69 -0.50 13.94
CA SER A 247 -56.71 0.39 13.35
C SER A 247 -56.16 1.40 12.33
N ILE A 248 -54.86 1.42 12.05
CA ILE A 248 -54.24 2.43 11.16
C ILE A 248 -54.07 1.92 9.70
N ILE A 249 -54.26 0.63 9.42
CA ILE A 249 -54.13 0.06 8.06
C ILE A 249 -55.46 0.07 7.28
N LYS A 250 -56.57 0.48 7.89
CA LYS A 250 -57.85 0.74 7.18
C LYS A 250 -58.32 2.16 7.45
N LEU A 251 -57.77 3.14 6.75
CA LEU A 251 -58.47 4.38 6.39
C LEU A 251 -57.65 5.15 5.37
N ASN A 252 -58.02 4.95 4.10
CA ASN A 252 -57.56 5.76 2.99
C ASN A 252 -58.30 7.10 2.98
N SER A 253 -57.56 8.14 2.57
CA SER A 253 -58.01 9.44 2.07
C SER A 253 -58.56 10.46 3.07
N LYS A 254 -57.93 11.65 3.03
CA LYS A 254 -58.28 12.92 3.69
C LYS A 254 -58.07 12.96 5.21
N ILE A 255 -56.88 13.40 5.63
CA ILE A 255 -56.69 14.46 6.63
C ILE A 255 -55.35 15.14 6.33
N SER A 256 -55.44 16.41 5.94
CA SER A 256 -54.36 17.39 5.99
C SER A 256 -54.20 17.87 7.45
N SER A 257 -53.00 17.68 8.01
CA SER A 257 -52.41 18.27 9.24
C SER A 257 -53.16 18.10 10.58
N PRO A 258 -52.54 18.28 11.78
CA PRO A 258 -51.12 18.32 12.18
C PRO A 258 -50.85 17.32 13.34
N ILE A 259 -50.51 16.04 13.06
CA ILE A 259 -50.16 15.06 14.13
C ILE A 259 -48.68 14.61 14.03
N LEU A 260 -47.92 15.15 13.08
CA LEU A 260 -46.50 14.82 12.88
C LEU A 260 -45.51 15.66 13.73
N SER A 261 -45.96 16.27 14.82
CA SER A 261 -45.13 17.17 15.65
C SER A 261 -44.28 16.48 16.72
N ARG A 262 -44.09 15.15 16.70
CA ARG A 262 -43.34 14.44 17.76
C ARG A 262 -42.25 13.45 17.33
N ILE A 263 -41.97 13.29 16.03
CA ILE A 263 -40.87 12.42 15.57
C ILE A 263 -39.72 13.32 15.12
N THR A 264 -38.57 13.23 15.79
CA THR A 264 -37.38 13.97 15.36
C THR A 264 -36.95 13.48 13.97
N LYS A 265 -36.34 14.35 13.16
CA LYS A 265 -35.85 14.00 11.81
C LYS A 265 -35.01 12.71 11.80
N LYS A 266 -34.17 12.47 12.82
CA LYS A 266 -33.34 11.27 12.95
C LYS A 266 -34.16 10.00 13.26
N GLN A 267 -35.29 10.14 13.93
CA GLN A 267 -36.23 9.06 14.26
C GLN A 267 -37.26 8.78 13.15
N HIS A 268 -37.25 9.57 12.07
CA HIS A 268 -38.18 9.36 10.97
C HIS A 268 -37.82 8.08 10.17
N PRO A 269 -38.77 7.16 9.90
CA PRO A 269 -38.49 5.91 9.20
C PRO A 269 -37.80 6.11 7.84
N THR A 270 -38.23 7.12 7.07
CA THR A 270 -37.57 7.48 5.80
C THR A 270 -36.12 7.91 5.98
N TYR A 271 -35.77 8.62 7.06
CA TYR A 271 -34.37 8.99 7.34
C TYR A 271 -33.52 7.76 7.62
N GLN A 272 -34.03 6.82 8.43
CA GLN A 272 -33.35 5.55 8.71
C GLN A 272 -33.17 4.71 7.44
N ASN A 273 -34.20 4.66 6.58
CA ASN A 273 -34.12 4.00 5.28
C ASN A 273 -33.08 4.66 4.35
N ILE A 274 -32.99 5.99 4.32
CA ILE A 274 -31.93 6.68 3.56
C ILE A 274 -30.56 6.23 4.04
N ILE A 275 -30.30 6.22 5.34
CA ILE A 275 -29.01 5.78 5.89
C ILE A 275 -28.72 4.31 5.57
N LYS A 276 -29.74 3.45 5.67
CA LYS A 276 -29.64 2.03 5.32
C LYS A 276 -29.25 1.84 3.85
N GLU A 277 -29.94 2.48 2.92
CA GLU A 277 -29.65 2.38 1.48
C GLU A 277 -28.24 2.90 1.15
N ILE A 278 -27.77 3.95 1.84
CA ILE A 278 -26.38 4.43 1.69
C ILE A 278 -25.38 3.36 2.16
N ASN A 279 -25.62 2.73 3.31
CA ASN A 279 -24.76 1.66 3.84
C ASN A 279 -24.73 0.43 2.92
N GLU A 280 -25.86 0.12 2.29
CA GLU A 280 -25.99 -0.94 1.28
C GLU A 280 -25.42 -0.54 -0.10
N LYS A 281 -24.90 0.69 -0.23
CA LYS A 281 -24.36 1.27 -1.47
C LYS A 281 -25.39 1.45 -2.59
N ASN A 282 -26.68 1.46 -2.26
CA ASN A 282 -27.79 1.73 -3.18
C ASN A 282 -28.02 3.25 -3.34
N TYR A 283 -27.02 3.94 -3.88
CA TYR A 283 -26.99 5.41 -3.88
C TYR A 283 -28.12 6.07 -4.69
N GLU A 284 -28.57 5.47 -5.80
CA GLU A 284 -29.68 6.05 -6.58
C GLU A 284 -31.02 5.98 -5.82
N LYS A 285 -31.27 4.88 -5.09
CA LYS A 285 -32.45 4.74 -4.23
C LYS A 285 -32.38 5.71 -3.06
N ALA A 286 -31.22 5.81 -2.41
CA ALA A 286 -30.98 6.76 -1.33
C ALA A 286 -31.18 8.21 -1.79
N GLU A 287 -30.75 8.56 -3.00
CA GLU A 287 -30.97 9.87 -3.61
C GLU A 287 -32.46 10.20 -3.72
N SER A 288 -33.23 9.29 -4.32
CA SER A 288 -34.68 9.45 -4.53
C SER A 288 -35.42 9.66 -3.20
N LEU A 289 -35.15 8.77 -2.23
CA LEU A 289 -35.71 8.85 -0.89
C LEU A 289 -35.31 10.15 -0.17
N CYS A 290 -34.05 10.58 -0.30
CA CYS A 290 -33.57 11.79 0.35
C CYS A 290 -34.16 13.06 -0.26
N LYS A 291 -34.37 13.11 -1.58
CA LYS A 291 -35.07 14.21 -2.26
C LYS A 291 -36.54 14.30 -1.84
N GLU A 292 -37.24 13.16 -1.78
CA GLU A 292 -38.61 13.12 -1.28
C GLU A 292 -38.69 13.58 0.17
N PHE A 293 -37.80 13.06 1.02
CA PHE A 293 -37.75 13.41 2.43
C PHE A 293 -37.40 14.88 2.67
N MET A 294 -36.58 15.48 1.80
CA MET A 294 -36.24 16.89 1.86
C MET A 294 -37.44 17.82 1.61
N LYS A 295 -38.50 17.37 0.94
CA LYS A 295 -39.75 18.14 0.79
C LYS A 295 -40.41 18.43 2.15
N PHE A 296 -40.28 17.50 3.10
CA PHE A 296 -40.79 17.67 4.47
C PHE A 296 -39.88 18.56 5.33
N PHE A 297 -38.58 18.59 5.02
CA PHE A 297 -37.58 19.37 5.76
C PHE A 297 -36.74 20.27 4.83
N PRO A 298 -37.34 21.26 4.15
CA PRO A 298 -36.71 22.00 3.05
C PRO A 298 -35.54 22.87 3.50
N LYS A 299 -35.42 23.22 4.78
CA LYS A 299 -34.29 24.01 5.35
C LYS A 299 -33.26 23.15 6.08
N SER A 300 -33.28 21.83 5.88
CA SER A 300 -32.36 20.92 6.57
C SER A 300 -30.93 21.02 6.02
N TYR A 301 -29.99 21.44 6.87
CA TYR A 301 -28.55 21.38 6.62
C TYR A 301 -28.07 19.93 6.40
N SER A 302 -28.44 19.03 7.31
CA SER A 302 -27.94 17.64 7.31
C SER A 302 -28.38 16.85 6.08
N LEU A 303 -29.61 17.07 5.59
CA LEU A 303 -30.10 16.37 4.39
C LEU A 303 -29.35 16.82 3.14
N ARG A 304 -28.94 18.08 3.06
CA ARG A 304 -28.09 18.58 1.98
C ARG A 304 -26.67 18.03 2.05
N CYS A 305 -26.11 17.89 3.24
CA CYS A 305 -24.83 17.19 3.42
C CYS A 305 -24.93 15.71 3.02
N ILE A 306 -26.02 15.03 3.36
CA ILE A 306 -26.27 13.63 2.96
C ILE A 306 -26.46 13.51 1.45
N LEU A 307 -27.26 14.38 0.82
CA LEU A 307 -27.40 14.41 -0.66
C LEU A 307 -26.06 14.68 -1.34
N ALA A 308 -25.27 15.63 -0.83
CA ALA A 308 -23.94 15.88 -1.36
C ALA A 308 -23.02 14.66 -1.24
N TYR A 309 -23.09 13.92 -0.13
CA TYR A 309 -22.37 12.67 0.04
C TYR A 309 -22.84 11.60 -0.96
N ILE A 310 -24.15 11.43 -1.15
CA ILE A 310 -24.72 10.51 -2.15
C ILE A 310 -24.21 10.85 -3.55
N TYR A 311 -24.26 12.12 -3.95
CA TYR A 311 -23.75 12.55 -5.25
C TYR A 311 -22.24 12.39 -5.40
N ARG A 312 -21.49 12.56 -4.32
CA ARG A 312 -20.06 12.20 -4.28
C ARG A 312 -19.87 10.70 -4.55
N CYS A 313 -20.64 9.82 -3.93
CA CYS A 313 -20.59 8.38 -4.20
C CYS A 313 -20.95 8.02 -5.65
N LEU A 314 -21.88 8.79 -6.25
CA LEU A 314 -22.26 8.66 -7.66
C LEU A 314 -21.26 9.31 -8.63
N ASN A 315 -20.14 9.86 -8.15
CA ASN A 315 -19.16 10.65 -8.91
C ASN A 315 -19.74 11.89 -9.61
N ASN A 316 -20.93 12.36 -9.22
CA ASN A 316 -21.55 13.57 -9.73
C ASN A 316 -21.18 14.78 -8.85
N TYR A 317 -19.95 15.25 -9.02
CA TYR A 317 -19.39 16.31 -8.18
C TYR A 317 -20.06 17.67 -8.38
N GLU A 318 -20.67 17.92 -9.54
CA GLU A 318 -21.38 19.16 -9.82
C GLU A 318 -22.59 19.30 -8.88
N GLN A 319 -23.45 18.28 -8.84
CA GLN A 319 -24.60 18.25 -7.94
C GLN A 319 -24.16 18.26 -6.48
N ALA A 320 -23.11 17.51 -6.13
CA ALA A 320 -22.56 17.53 -4.79
C ALA A 320 -22.16 18.95 -4.36
N HIS A 321 -21.44 19.70 -5.20
CA HIS A 321 -21.06 21.08 -4.91
C HIS A 321 -22.26 22.03 -4.79
N LEU A 322 -23.33 21.83 -5.56
CA LEU A 322 -24.56 22.61 -5.45
C LEU A 322 -25.21 22.43 -4.07
N PHE A 323 -25.44 21.18 -3.64
CA PHE A 323 -26.04 20.91 -2.32
C PHE A 323 -25.14 21.36 -1.16
N LEU A 324 -23.80 21.29 -1.32
CA LEU A 324 -22.87 21.82 -0.33
C LEU A 324 -22.93 23.34 -0.25
N LYS A 325 -23.07 24.04 -1.38
CA LYS A 325 -23.27 25.50 -1.39
C LYS A 325 -24.55 25.88 -0.67
N GLU A 326 -25.65 25.15 -0.91
CA GLU A 326 -26.90 25.35 -0.18
C GLU A 326 -26.75 25.08 1.33
N ALA A 327 -26.08 23.99 1.71
CA ALA A 327 -25.83 23.66 3.11
C ALA A 327 -25.02 24.77 3.81
N ILE A 328 -23.96 25.25 3.16
CA ILE A 328 -23.13 26.35 3.67
C ILE A 328 -23.95 27.64 3.79
N ASN A 329 -24.81 27.97 2.82
CA ASN A 329 -25.67 29.15 2.90
C ASN A 329 -26.66 29.09 4.07
N LEU A 330 -27.20 27.90 4.38
CA LEU A 330 -28.11 27.70 5.51
C LEU A 330 -27.40 27.76 6.86
N SER A 331 -26.14 27.30 6.94
CA SER A 331 -25.39 27.26 8.19
C SER A 331 -23.89 27.46 7.95
N PRO A 332 -23.44 28.72 7.80
CA PRO A 332 -22.07 29.03 7.33
C PRO A 332 -20.94 28.61 8.28
N LYS A 333 -21.23 28.41 9.57
CA LYS A 333 -20.26 28.02 10.61
C LYS A 333 -20.32 26.53 10.97
N ARG A 334 -21.04 25.69 10.23
CA ARG A 334 -21.09 24.23 10.49
C ARG A 334 -20.00 23.49 9.68
N PRO A 335 -19.22 22.61 10.32
CA PRO A 335 -17.98 22.07 9.73
C PRO A 335 -18.18 21.01 8.63
N VAL A 336 -19.27 20.23 8.66
CA VAL A 336 -19.45 19.03 7.82
C VAL A 336 -19.48 19.34 6.33
N ALA A 337 -20.20 20.38 5.91
CA ALA A 337 -20.27 20.77 4.50
C ALA A 337 -18.91 21.20 3.93
N TYR A 338 -18.08 21.89 4.73
CA TYR A 338 -16.72 22.24 4.31
C TYR A 338 -15.83 21.00 4.20
N PHE A 339 -15.96 20.05 5.12
CA PHE A 339 -15.21 18.80 5.07
C PHE A 339 -15.54 17.98 3.81
N ILE A 340 -16.83 17.70 3.54
CA ILE A 340 -17.26 16.99 2.33
C ILE A 340 -16.79 17.73 1.07
N ARG A 341 -16.86 19.06 1.07
CA ARG A 341 -16.37 19.87 -0.06
C ARG A 341 -14.86 19.76 -0.26
N GLY A 342 -14.09 19.76 0.83
CA GLY A 342 -12.64 19.56 0.82
C GLY A 342 -12.25 18.19 0.28
N GLU A 343 -12.97 17.14 0.68
CA GLU A 343 -12.80 15.76 0.18
C GLU A 343 -13.08 15.64 -1.31
N ILE A 344 -14.17 16.24 -1.80
CA ILE A 344 -14.46 16.24 -3.25
C ILE A 344 -13.34 16.96 -4.01
N PHE A 345 -12.82 18.09 -3.51
CA PHE A 345 -11.70 18.77 -4.16
C PHE A 345 -10.41 17.95 -4.13
N PHE A 346 -10.16 17.19 -3.06
CA PHE A 346 -9.04 16.26 -2.98
C PHE A 346 -9.14 15.17 -4.06
N ARG A 347 -10.32 14.53 -4.21
CA ARG A 347 -10.58 13.55 -5.28
C ARG A 347 -10.43 14.12 -6.69
N GLN A 348 -10.71 15.41 -6.86
CA GLN A 348 -10.52 16.13 -8.12
C GLN A 348 -9.06 16.60 -8.34
N ASN A 349 -8.13 16.24 -7.44
CA ASN A 349 -6.72 16.66 -7.46
C ASN A 349 -6.53 18.18 -7.33
N LYS A 350 -7.53 18.89 -6.80
CA LYS A 350 -7.50 20.34 -6.56
C LYS A 350 -7.07 20.59 -5.11
N TYR A 351 -5.82 20.25 -4.80
CA TYR A 351 -5.31 20.21 -3.42
C TYR A 351 -5.37 21.57 -2.71
N ASP A 352 -5.08 22.69 -3.37
CA ASP A 352 -5.23 24.02 -2.77
C ASP A 352 -6.66 24.29 -2.30
N LYS A 353 -7.65 23.90 -3.11
CA LYS A 353 -9.08 24.06 -2.76
C LYS A 353 -9.48 23.09 -1.66
N ALA A 354 -8.91 21.88 -1.63
CA ALA A 354 -9.12 20.93 -0.56
C ALA A 354 -8.63 21.50 0.77
N ILE A 355 -7.37 21.96 0.82
CA ILE A 355 -6.73 22.59 1.99
C ILE A 355 -7.58 23.72 2.56
N VAL A 356 -8.03 24.66 1.71
CA VAL A 356 -8.86 25.80 2.17
C VAL A 356 -10.16 25.35 2.83
N ASN A 357 -10.85 24.34 2.27
CA ASN A 357 -12.13 23.87 2.82
C ASN A 357 -11.93 23.00 4.07
N LEU A 358 -10.88 22.17 4.11
CA LEU A 358 -10.55 21.36 5.28
C LEU A 358 -10.14 22.24 6.47
N ASN A 359 -9.31 23.26 6.25
CA ASN A 359 -8.97 24.26 7.27
C ASN A 359 -10.21 24.99 7.80
N LYS A 360 -11.16 25.36 6.93
CA LYS A 360 -12.44 25.94 7.38
C LYS A 360 -13.23 24.96 8.26
N SER A 361 -13.30 23.70 7.87
CA SER A 361 -13.96 22.66 8.68
C SER A 361 -13.34 22.54 10.07
N ILE A 362 -12.00 22.49 10.15
CA ILE A 362 -11.25 22.40 11.40
C ILE A 362 -11.46 23.67 12.25
N ASN A 363 -11.37 24.86 11.66
CA ASN A 363 -11.59 26.14 12.36
C ASN A 363 -13.01 26.25 12.93
N TYR A 364 -13.99 25.60 12.29
CA TYR A 364 -15.36 25.47 12.81
C TYR A 364 -15.55 24.28 13.76
N LYS A 365 -14.45 23.82 14.39
CA LYS A 365 -14.41 22.78 15.43
C LYS A 365 -14.99 21.44 14.97
N SER A 366 -14.64 21.00 13.76
CA SER A 366 -14.94 19.64 13.30
C SER A 366 -14.40 18.61 14.29
N LYS A 367 -15.23 17.63 14.67
CA LYS A 367 -14.81 16.46 15.45
C LYS A 367 -14.41 15.26 14.57
N ILE A 368 -14.26 15.50 13.26
CA ILE A 368 -13.92 14.45 12.29
C ILE A 368 -12.40 14.34 12.21
N ASN A 369 -11.83 13.29 12.79
CA ASN A 369 -10.38 13.08 12.78
C ASN A 369 -9.81 13.01 11.35
N ASN A 370 -10.57 12.43 10.43
CA ASN A 370 -10.19 12.29 9.01
C ASN A 370 -10.01 13.66 8.31
N SER A 371 -10.51 14.77 8.88
CA SER A 371 -10.17 16.11 8.40
C SER A 371 -8.66 16.37 8.44
N TYR A 372 -7.97 15.95 9.51
CA TYR A 372 -6.53 16.11 9.65
C TYR A 372 -5.77 15.16 8.72
N ILE A 373 -6.20 13.90 8.60
CA ILE A 373 -5.59 12.93 7.68
C ILE A 373 -5.65 13.45 6.24
N LEU A 374 -6.83 13.88 5.80
CA LEU A 374 -7.05 14.36 4.45
C LEU A 374 -6.33 15.70 4.18
N LEU A 375 -6.21 16.55 5.20
CA LEU A 375 -5.44 17.78 5.10
C LEU A 375 -3.94 17.46 4.95
N GLY A 376 -3.42 16.52 5.74
CA GLY A 376 -2.06 16.02 5.60
C GLY A 376 -1.78 15.45 4.21
N ASN A 377 -2.69 14.61 3.69
CA ASN A 377 -2.60 14.07 2.33
C ASN A 377 -2.64 15.17 1.26
N SER A 378 -3.47 16.22 1.47
CA SER A 378 -3.59 17.33 0.53
C SER A 378 -2.30 18.14 0.45
N TYR A 379 -1.64 18.39 1.60
CA TYR A 379 -0.33 19.05 1.65
C TYR A 379 0.75 18.19 0.97
N LEU A 380 0.83 16.91 1.34
CA LEU A 380 1.78 15.95 0.76
C LEU A 380 1.70 15.89 -0.78
N LEU A 381 0.49 15.80 -1.33
CA LEU A 381 0.28 15.67 -2.79
C LEU A 381 0.34 16.99 -3.56
N ARG A 382 0.22 18.14 -2.87
CA ARG A 382 0.26 19.48 -3.49
C ARG A 382 1.62 19.78 -4.11
N ASN A 383 2.71 19.55 -3.37
CA ASN A 383 4.04 19.97 -3.79
C ASN A 383 5.07 18.85 -3.96
N LYS A 384 4.80 17.58 -3.60
CA LYS A 384 5.78 16.46 -3.65
C LYS A 384 7.14 16.72 -2.95
N SER A 385 7.37 17.90 -2.37
CA SER A 385 8.59 18.30 -1.69
C SER A 385 8.25 18.80 -0.28
N HIS A 386 8.77 18.10 0.72
CA HIS A 386 8.98 18.52 2.12
C HIS A 386 7.92 19.49 2.66
N ASP A 387 6.71 18.98 2.90
CA ASP A 387 5.66 19.77 3.54
C ASP A 387 5.53 19.36 5.01
N HIS A 388 6.21 20.10 5.88
CA HIS A 388 6.13 19.93 7.34
C HIS A 388 4.69 20.02 7.86
N GLU A 389 3.79 20.73 7.15
CA GLU A 389 2.37 20.76 7.50
C GLU A 389 1.70 19.40 7.32
N SER A 390 2.17 18.53 6.41
CA SER A 390 1.61 17.18 6.24
C SER A 390 1.81 16.34 7.51
N ILE A 391 3.05 16.26 8.00
CA ILE A 391 3.42 15.53 9.21
C ILE A 391 2.74 16.09 10.46
N LYS A 392 2.69 17.42 10.58
CA LYS A 392 1.96 18.07 11.69
C LYS A 392 0.50 17.66 11.73
N ASN A 393 -0.18 17.61 10.58
CA ASN A 393 -1.56 17.17 10.50
C ASN A 393 -1.71 15.66 10.79
N TYR A 394 -0.81 14.80 10.32
CA TYR A 394 -0.81 13.39 10.69
C TYR A 394 -0.59 13.17 12.19
N ASN A 395 0.32 13.92 12.80
CA ASN A 395 0.59 13.83 14.24
C ASN A 395 -0.64 14.23 15.08
N ILE A 396 -1.39 15.26 14.65
CA ILE A 396 -2.67 15.60 15.28
C ILE A 396 -3.68 14.46 15.08
N ALA A 397 -3.76 13.89 13.88
CA ALA A 397 -4.67 12.79 13.60
C ALA A 397 -4.37 11.53 14.44
N LEU A 398 -3.09 11.18 14.58
CA LEU A 398 -2.60 10.07 15.39
C LEU A 398 -2.73 10.35 16.88
N LYS A 399 -2.72 11.60 17.33
CA LYS A 399 -3.03 11.94 18.72
C LYS A 399 -4.49 11.63 19.07
N ASN A 400 -5.40 11.83 18.12
CA ASN A 400 -6.82 11.54 18.31
C ASN A 400 -7.16 10.05 18.13
N ASP A 401 -6.46 9.36 17.22
CA ASP A 401 -6.61 7.93 16.94
C ASP A 401 -5.22 7.29 16.70
N PRO A 402 -4.55 6.84 17.77
CA PRO A 402 -3.15 6.35 17.70
C PRO A 402 -2.94 5.12 16.82
N ASN A 403 -4.00 4.33 16.62
CA ASN A 403 -3.95 3.09 15.86
C ASN A 403 -4.60 3.21 14.47
N ASN A 404 -4.83 4.43 13.99
CA ASN A 404 -5.37 4.66 12.66
C ASN A 404 -4.39 4.15 11.59
N TYR A 405 -4.65 2.94 11.08
CA TYR A 405 -3.74 2.25 10.17
C TYR A 405 -3.40 3.09 8.93
N LEU A 406 -4.40 3.73 8.32
CA LEU A 406 -4.19 4.55 7.12
C LEU A 406 -3.41 5.84 7.42
N CYS A 407 -3.64 6.47 8.57
CA CYS A 407 -2.85 7.62 8.98
C CYS A 407 -1.39 7.24 9.27
N LEU A 408 -1.15 6.14 9.98
CA LEU A 408 0.20 5.62 10.23
C LEU A 408 0.94 5.38 8.91
N LYS A 409 0.26 4.70 7.96
CA LYS A 409 0.72 4.46 6.60
C LYS A 409 1.15 5.74 5.86
N ASN A 410 0.29 6.76 5.83
CA ASN A 410 0.61 8.01 5.13
C ASN A 410 1.70 8.82 5.85
N CYS A 411 1.73 8.75 7.17
CA CYS A 411 2.73 9.43 7.99
C CYS A 411 4.13 8.82 7.78
N VAL A 412 4.23 7.49 7.73
CA VAL A 412 5.45 6.75 7.36
C VAL A 412 6.01 7.26 6.03
N TYR A 413 5.18 7.33 4.99
CA TYR A 413 5.60 7.81 3.68
C TYR A 413 6.04 9.29 3.70
N ALA A 414 5.40 10.13 4.49
CA ALA A 414 5.80 11.54 4.64
C ALA A 414 7.15 11.69 5.34
N TYR A 415 7.38 10.94 6.43
CA TYR A 415 8.68 10.92 7.12
C TYR A 415 9.80 10.33 6.24
N GLU A 416 9.52 9.33 5.41
CA GLU A 416 10.49 8.82 4.42
C GLU A 416 10.89 9.91 3.42
N ILE A 417 9.92 10.66 2.89
CA ILE A 417 10.20 11.76 1.94
C ILE A 417 11.07 12.84 2.60
N GLU A 418 10.84 13.15 3.88
CA GLU A 418 11.69 14.08 4.64
C GLU A 418 13.06 13.51 5.01
N GLY A 419 13.30 12.22 4.77
CA GLY A 419 14.55 11.53 5.12
C GLY A 419 14.69 11.17 6.61
N ASP A 420 13.64 11.35 7.41
CA ASP A 420 13.60 10.94 8.82
C ASP A 420 13.26 9.45 8.94
N TYR A 421 14.26 8.63 8.64
CA TYR A 421 14.13 7.17 8.68
C TYR A 421 13.87 6.62 10.09
N LEU A 422 14.29 7.30 11.16
CA LEU A 422 14.03 6.82 12.52
C LEU A 422 12.56 6.97 12.91
N SER A 423 11.97 8.14 12.67
CA SER A 423 10.52 8.32 12.85
C SER A 423 9.74 7.35 11.96
N THR A 424 10.24 7.10 10.75
CA THR A 424 9.67 6.10 9.83
C THR A 424 9.67 4.69 10.45
N LEU A 425 10.79 4.21 10.99
CA LEU A 425 10.88 2.89 11.64
C LEU A 425 9.97 2.78 12.85
N ASN A 426 9.92 3.81 13.71
CA ASN A 426 9.03 3.84 14.88
C ASN A 426 7.54 3.71 14.50
N LEU A 427 7.13 4.36 13.41
CA LEU A 427 5.76 4.25 12.91
C LEU A 427 5.50 2.90 12.22
N LEU A 428 6.50 2.32 11.56
CA LEU A 428 6.41 0.96 11.03
C LEU A 428 6.29 -0.09 12.14
N ASP A 429 6.96 0.09 13.28
CA ASP A 429 6.77 -0.76 14.46
C ASP A 429 5.32 -0.69 14.97
N LYS A 430 4.70 0.50 14.97
CA LYS A 430 3.26 0.63 15.29
C LYS A 430 2.38 -0.12 14.28
N LEU A 431 2.68 -0.04 12.99
CA LEU A 431 1.95 -0.79 11.95
C LEU A 431 2.10 -2.31 12.14
N LEU A 432 3.29 -2.80 12.45
CA LEU A 432 3.55 -4.21 12.73
C LEU A 432 2.91 -4.68 14.05
N ASN A 433 2.75 -3.80 15.04
CA ASN A 433 2.00 -4.12 16.25
C ASN A 433 0.51 -4.32 15.98
N ILE A 434 -0.06 -3.62 14.99
CA ILE A 434 -1.44 -3.81 14.53
C ILE A 434 -1.56 -5.10 13.71
N ASN A 435 -0.66 -5.32 12.74
CA ASN A 435 -0.61 -6.53 11.93
C ASN A 435 0.83 -7.05 11.79
N LYS A 436 1.17 -8.06 12.59
CA LYS A 436 2.53 -8.64 12.65
C LYS A 436 2.92 -9.41 11.40
N GLU A 437 1.93 -9.86 10.63
CA GLU A 437 2.12 -10.69 9.43
C GLU A 437 1.88 -9.88 8.14
N ASP A 438 1.97 -8.55 8.18
CA ASP A 438 1.91 -7.74 6.96
C ASP A 438 3.27 -7.81 6.22
N SER A 439 3.35 -8.68 5.20
CA SER A 439 4.56 -8.82 4.37
C SER A 439 4.99 -7.50 3.73
N LEU A 440 4.08 -6.59 3.40
CA LEU A 440 4.43 -5.32 2.75
C LEU A 440 5.08 -4.38 3.75
N VAL A 441 4.50 -4.25 4.94
CA VAL A 441 5.09 -3.42 6.01
C VAL A 441 6.47 -3.96 6.40
N LEU A 442 6.64 -5.28 6.53
CA LEU A 442 7.94 -5.89 6.80
C LEU A 442 8.97 -5.64 5.70
N CYS A 443 8.55 -5.76 4.43
CA CYS A 443 9.42 -5.47 3.30
C CYS A 443 9.86 -4.01 3.34
N TYR A 444 8.92 -3.09 3.53
CA TYR A 444 9.22 -1.66 3.58
C TYR A 444 10.11 -1.29 4.78
N TYR A 445 9.93 -1.93 5.95
CA TYR A 445 10.85 -1.83 7.08
C TYR A 445 12.29 -2.20 6.67
N GLY A 446 12.44 -3.31 5.94
CA GLY A 446 13.71 -3.71 5.36
C GLY A 446 14.29 -2.66 4.40
N GLU A 447 13.46 -2.01 3.59
CA GLU A 447 13.90 -0.94 2.68
C GLU A 447 14.41 0.29 3.42
N ILE A 448 13.73 0.72 4.49
CA ILE A 448 14.19 1.83 5.32
C ILE A 448 15.52 1.49 5.98
N LEU A 449 15.66 0.30 6.57
CA LEU A 449 16.94 -0.16 7.14
C LEU A 449 18.04 -0.25 6.08
N TYR A 450 17.70 -0.68 4.87
CA TYR A 450 18.64 -0.71 3.75
C TYR A 450 19.10 0.71 3.38
N ASN A 451 18.19 1.69 3.35
CA ASN A 451 18.51 3.09 3.07
C ASN A 451 19.41 3.70 4.16
N MET A 452 19.24 3.23 5.40
CA MET A 452 20.12 3.51 6.53
C MET A 452 21.41 2.67 6.54
N THR A 453 21.72 1.96 5.45
CA THR A 453 22.90 1.06 5.28
C THR A 453 23.00 -0.10 6.28
N GLN A 454 21.94 -0.36 7.07
CA GLN A 454 21.85 -1.47 8.02
C GLN A 454 21.49 -2.80 7.34
N TYR A 455 22.32 -3.23 6.38
CA TYR A 455 22.02 -4.34 5.46
C TYR A 455 21.69 -5.67 6.14
N ARG A 456 22.38 -6.03 7.22
CA ARG A 456 22.11 -7.29 7.94
C ARG A 456 20.72 -7.28 8.61
N LYS A 457 20.32 -6.15 9.19
CA LYS A 457 18.98 -6.00 9.76
C LYS A 457 17.94 -5.99 8.64
N ALA A 458 18.20 -5.29 7.53
CA ALA A 458 17.33 -5.28 6.36
C ALA A 458 17.06 -6.70 5.82
N ILE A 459 18.10 -7.53 5.68
CA ILE A 459 17.97 -8.95 5.27
C ILE A 459 17.03 -9.74 6.20
N SER A 460 17.11 -9.51 7.52
CA SER A 460 16.22 -10.16 8.49
C SER A 460 14.76 -9.82 8.21
N TYR A 461 14.44 -8.54 7.97
CA TYR A 461 13.09 -8.10 7.64
C TYR A 461 12.62 -8.57 6.26
N PHE A 462 13.47 -8.53 5.23
CA PHE A 462 13.14 -9.10 3.92
C PHE A 462 12.90 -10.61 3.99
N THR A 463 13.63 -11.33 4.85
CA THR A 463 13.42 -12.76 5.06
C THR A 463 12.08 -13.01 5.75
N LYS A 464 11.71 -12.23 6.78
CA LYS A 464 10.38 -12.31 7.40
C LYS A 464 9.26 -12.03 6.39
N ALA A 465 9.41 -11.00 5.56
CA ALA A 465 8.46 -10.70 4.49
C ALA A 465 8.32 -11.87 3.51
N TYR A 466 9.44 -12.43 3.05
CA TYR A 466 9.46 -13.60 2.17
C TYR A 466 8.83 -14.85 2.81
N THR A 467 9.02 -15.09 4.11
CA THR A 467 8.40 -16.24 4.78
C THR A 467 6.88 -16.15 4.84
N ILE A 468 6.32 -14.93 4.87
CA ILE A 468 4.88 -14.70 4.87
C ILE A 468 4.30 -14.74 3.46
N ASP A 469 4.98 -14.13 2.49
CA ASP A 469 4.56 -14.09 1.08
C ASP A 469 5.71 -14.55 0.16
N PRO A 470 5.86 -15.87 -0.06
CA PRO A 470 6.96 -16.43 -0.85
C PRO A 470 6.83 -16.19 -2.35
N GLU A 471 5.64 -15.85 -2.85
CA GLU A 471 5.38 -15.60 -4.27
C GLU A 471 5.64 -14.13 -4.65
N ASN A 472 5.82 -13.26 -3.66
CA ASN A 472 6.14 -11.86 -3.89
C ASN A 472 7.61 -11.67 -4.28
N ILE A 473 7.83 -11.62 -5.59
CA ILE A 473 9.13 -11.37 -6.25
C ILE A 473 9.84 -10.13 -5.70
N HIS A 474 9.11 -9.10 -5.27
CA HIS A 474 9.72 -7.88 -4.76
C HIS A 474 10.49 -8.12 -3.45
N ASN A 475 9.97 -8.96 -2.54
CA ASN A 475 10.67 -9.35 -1.31
C ASN A 475 12.02 -10.01 -1.63
N LEU A 476 12.00 -10.95 -2.59
CA LEU A 476 13.20 -11.67 -3.05
C LEU A 476 14.19 -10.72 -3.72
N ASN A 477 13.72 -9.81 -4.59
CA ASN A 477 14.57 -8.82 -5.25
C ASN A 477 15.31 -7.96 -4.21
N ARG A 478 14.59 -7.40 -3.23
CA ARG A 478 15.20 -6.58 -2.18
C ARG A 478 16.22 -7.37 -1.37
N ARG A 479 15.93 -8.63 -1.04
CA ARG A 479 16.86 -9.49 -0.31
C ARG A 479 18.11 -9.82 -1.14
N ALA A 480 17.95 -10.20 -2.41
CA ALA A 480 19.05 -10.52 -3.32
C ALA A 480 20.01 -9.33 -3.50
N ILE A 481 19.48 -8.13 -3.70
CA ILE A 481 20.27 -6.88 -3.80
C ILE A 481 21.05 -6.66 -2.50
N THR A 482 20.42 -6.87 -1.35
CA THR A 482 21.07 -6.65 -0.06
C THR A 482 22.16 -7.71 0.20
N TYR A 483 21.92 -8.97 -0.15
CA TYR A 483 22.94 -10.02 -0.10
C TYR A 483 24.13 -9.72 -1.01
N TYR A 484 23.87 -9.15 -2.19
CA TYR A 484 24.94 -8.77 -3.11
C TYR A 484 25.85 -7.71 -2.48
N ILE A 485 25.28 -6.69 -1.82
CA ILE A 485 26.06 -5.62 -1.18
C ILE A 485 26.95 -6.16 -0.08
N ILE A 486 26.44 -7.08 0.75
CA ILE A 486 27.24 -7.72 1.79
C ILE A 486 28.10 -8.90 1.27
N LYS A 487 28.22 -9.04 -0.06
CA LYS A 487 29.07 -10.00 -0.78
C LYS A 487 28.71 -11.47 -0.54
N GLU A 488 27.47 -11.76 -0.14
CA GLU A 488 26.94 -13.12 0.04
C GLU A 488 26.40 -13.66 -1.30
N TYR A 489 27.25 -13.73 -2.33
CA TYR A 489 26.87 -13.97 -3.72
C TYR A 489 26.13 -15.29 -3.97
N ASP A 490 26.41 -16.35 -3.22
CA ASP A 490 25.69 -17.63 -3.38
C ASP A 490 24.21 -17.50 -2.98
N LYS A 491 23.90 -16.69 -1.96
CA LYS A 491 22.51 -16.40 -1.57
C LYS A 491 21.82 -15.51 -2.60
N VAL A 492 22.55 -14.59 -3.23
CA VAL A 492 22.04 -13.80 -4.36
C VAL A 492 21.57 -14.73 -5.48
N LEU A 493 22.43 -15.66 -5.90
CA LEU A 493 22.09 -16.61 -6.97
C LEU A 493 20.88 -17.47 -6.60
N SER A 494 20.79 -17.95 -5.35
CA SER A 494 19.63 -18.71 -4.86
C SER A 494 18.32 -17.91 -4.94
N ASP A 495 18.32 -16.64 -4.51
CA ASP A 495 17.14 -15.79 -4.59
C ASP A 495 16.76 -15.49 -6.05
N LEU A 496 17.76 -15.23 -6.91
CA LEU A 496 17.55 -14.98 -8.33
C LEU A 496 17.01 -16.21 -9.08
N ASP A 497 17.46 -17.41 -8.74
CA ASP A 497 16.92 -18.64 -9.30
C ASP A 497 15.43 -18.80 -8.94
N LYS A 498 15.06 -18.43 -7.71
CA LYS A 498 13.66 -18.43 -7.29
C LYS A 498 12.83 -17.38 -8.04
N ILE A 499 13.37 -16.18 -8.22
CA ILE A 499 12.71 -15.12 -9.01
C ILE A 499 12.48 -15.58 -10.45
N ILE A 500 13.51 -16.15 -11.10
CA ILE A 500 13.42 -16.65 -12.49
C ILE A 500 12.43 -17.82 -12.59
N GLN A 501 12.30 -18.65 -11.54
CA GLN A 501 11.28 -19.70 -11.48
C GLN A 501 9.86 -19.11 -11.47
N LEU A 502 9.63 -18.03 -10.70
CA LEU A 502 8.33 -17.38 -10.58
C LEU A 502 7.99 -16.53 -11.82
N ASP A 503 8.99 -15.85 -12.39
CA ASP A 503 8.88 -14.99 -13.57
C ASP A 503 10.09 -15.21 -14.51
N PRO A 504 9.96 -16.13 -15.48
CA PRO A 504 11.02 -16.41 -16.46
C PRO A 504 11.35 -15.25 -17.41
N LEU A 505 10.53 -14.19 -17.45
CA LEU A 505 10.75 -13.02 -18.30
C LEU A 505 11.36 -11.84 -17.53
N ASN A 506 11.75 -12.07 -16.27
CA ASN A 506 12.31 -11.04 -15.41
C ASN A 506 13.73 -10.63 -15.84
N SER A 507 13.83 -9.62 -16.72
CA SER A 507 15.10 -9.14 -17.25
C SER A 507 16.05 -8.64 -16.15
N SER A 508 15.52 -8.02 -15.10
CA SER A 508 16.33 -7.50 -14.00
C SER A 508 17.00 -8.63 -13.20
N ALA A 509 16.31 -9.75 -12.97
CA ALA A 509 16.91 -10.93 -12.34
C ALA A 509 18.09 -11.48 -13.14
N TYR A 510 17.97 -11.59 -14.48
CA TYR A 510 19.09 -12.01 -15.34
C TYR A 510 20.26 -11.01 -15.33
N CYS A 511 19.96 -9.71 -15.27
CA CYS A 511 20.95 -8.65 -15.14
C CYS A 511 21.78 -8.80 -13.85
N LEU A 512 21.10 -8.93 -12.69
CA LEU A 512 21.78 -9.12 -11.40
C LEU A 512 22.55 -10.43 -11.35
N LYS A 513 22.02 -11.49 -11.97
CA LYS A 513 22.67 -12.80 -12.06
C LYS A 513 23.96 -12.73 -12.86
N SER A 514 23.93 -12.06 -14.03
CA SER A 514 25.11 -11.80 -14.84
C SER A 514 26.15 -11.02 -14.07
N LEU A 515 25.74 -9.94 -13.41
CA LEU A 515 26.64 -9.12 -12.59
C LEU A 515 27.29 -9.94 -11.47
N THR A 516 26.51 -10.76 -10.77
CA THR A 516 26.99 -11.63 -9.69
C THR A 516 28.02 -12.64 -10.19
N TYR A 517 27.85 -13.19 -11.39
CA TYR A 517 28.86 -14.04 -12.00
C TYR A 517 30.11 -13.26 -12.42
N CYS A 518 29.96 -12.05 -12.96
CA CYS A 518 31.11 -11.17 -13.25
C CYS A 518 31.93 -10.90 -11.99
N THR A 519 31.30 -10.58 -10.86
CA THR A 519 32.02 -10.32 -9.60
C THR A 519 32.67 -11.56 -9.01
N LYS A 520 32.10 -12.75 -9.26
CA LYS A 520 32.72 -14.03 -8.93
C LYS A 520 33.80 -14.48 -9.92
N ASN A 521 34.13 -13.68 -10.94
CA ASN A 521 35.03 -14.02 -12.05
C ASN A 521 34.58 -15.27 -12.86
N ASP A 522 33.30 -15.61 -12.84
CA ASP A 522 32.72 -16.70 -13.63
C ASP A 522 32.20 -16.16 -14.98
N ASN A 523 33.13 -15.87 -15.87
CA ASN A 523 32.84 -15.27 -17.18
C ASN A 523 31.92 -16.15 -18.05
N LYS A 524 31.93 -17.48 -17.86
CA LYS A 524 31.11 -18.40 -18.64
C LYS A 524 29.63 -18.23 -18.29
N ASN A 525 29.30 -18.31 -16.99
CA ASN A 525 27.92 -18.17 -16.53
C ASN A 525 27.42 -16.72 -16.62
N ALA A 526 28.32 -15.75 -16.50
CA ALA A 526 28.02 -14.34 -16.75
C ALA A 526 27.55 -14.13 -18.19
N LYS A 527 28.28 -14.61 -19.20
CA LYS A 527 27.89 -14.49 -20.62
C LYS A 527 26.54 -15.14 -20.93
N VAL A 528 26.23 -16.28 -20.32
CA VAL A 528 24.93 -16.96 -20.48
C VAL A 528 23.79 -16.09 -19.94
N SER A 529 23.96 -15.56 -18.72
CA SER A 529 22.95 -14.71 -18.08
C SER A 529 22.80 -13.37 -18.80
N PHE A 530 23.91 -12.77 -19.24
CA PHE A 530 23.94 -11.56 -20.05
C PHE A 530 23.20 -11.72 -21.37
N LYS A 531 23.39 -12.83 -22.09
CA LYS A 531 22.67 -13.10 -23.34
C LYS A 531 21.17 -13.12 -23.12
N LYS A 532 20.71 -13.77 -22.03
CA LYS A 532 19.29 -13.77 -21.65
C LYS A 532 18.77 -12.39 -21.29
N TYR A 533 19.56 -11.61 -20.56
CA TYR A 533 19.23 -10.22 -20.26
C TYR A 533 19.06 -9.37 -21.53
N ALA A 534 20.01 -9.47 -22.47
CA ALA A 534 19.98 -8.75 -23.74
C ALA A 534 18.80 -9.16 -24.64
N GLU A 535 18.46 -10.46 -24.68
CA GLU A 535 17.28 -10.99 -25.39
C GLU A 535 15.95 -10.41 -24.86
N LEU A 536 15.86 -10.21 -23.53
CA LEU A 536 14.65 -9.72 -22.86
C LEU A 536 14.58 -8.19 -22.76
N LEU A 537 15.62 -7.48 -23.19
CA LEU A 537 15.70 -6.03 -23.08
C LEU A 537 14.78 -5.36 -24.11
N ASN A 538 13.82 -4.56 -23.64
CA ASN A 538 13.02 -3.72 -24.52
C ASN A 538 13.77 -2.40 -24.83
N SER A 539 13.81 -1.99 -26.10
CA SER A 539 14.73 -0.98 -26.64
C SER A 539 14.51 0.46 -26.20
N ASP A 540 13.42 0.74 -25.46
CA ASP A 540 13.02 2.13 -25.16
C ASP A 540 13.43 2.60 -23.75
N ASN A 541 13.92 1.70 -22.89
CA ASN A 541 14.33 2.04 -21.53
C ASN A 541 15.81 2.47 -21.48
N ASN A 542 16.06 3.79 -21.41
CA ASN A 542 17.40 4.38 -21.24
C ASN A 542 18.17 3.79 -20.05
N LEU A 543 17.46 3.51 -18.96
CA LEU A 543 18.03 2.94 -17.76
C LEU A 543 18.60 1.56 -18.09
N ALA A 544 17.79 0.66 -18.65
CA ALA A 544 18.20 -0.70 -19.01
C ALA A 544 19.39 -0.74 -20.01
N LYS A 545 19.49 0.26 -20.90
CA LYS A 545 20.65 0.43 -21.80
C LYS A 545 21.96 0.72 -21.05
N ILE A 546 21.93 1.59 -20.04
CA ILE A 546 23.12 1.87 -19.21
C ILE A 546 23.62 0.58 -18.53
N GLN A 547 22.70 -0.25 -18.03
CA GLN A 547 23.04 -1.56 -17.46
C GLN A 547 23.66 -2.50 -18.49
N LEU A 548 23.12 -2.52 -19.71
CA LEU A 548 23.65 -3.32 -20.80
C LEU A 548 25.10 -2.92 -21.09
N PHE A 549 25.37 -1.61 -21.26
CA PHE A 549 26.72 -1.12 -21.52
C PHE A 549 27.68 -1.40 -20.37
N HIS A 550 27.22 -1.29 -19.12
CA HIS A 550 28.04 -1.65 -17.98
C HIS A 550 28.41 -3.14 -17.98
N LEU A 551 27.46 -4.03 -18.25
CA LEU A 551 27.74 -5.47 -18.32
C LEU A 551 28.62 -5.83 -19.53
N GLU A 552 28.40 -5.20 -20.70
CA GLU A 552 29.28 -5.34 -21.86
C GLU A 552 30.70 -4.92 -21.51
N TYR A 553 30.88 -3.80 -20.81
CA TYR A 553 32.18 -3.36 -20.32
C TYR A 553 32.81 -4.41 -19.39
N LEU A 554 32.09 -4.86 -18.36
CA LEU A 554 32.61 -5.84 -17.39
C LEU A 554 33.05 -7.14 -18.06
N LEU A 555 32.35 -7.59 -19.10
CA LEU A 555 32.65 -8.83 -19.82
C LEU A 555 33.80 -8.70 -20.82
N ASN A 556 34.12 -7.48 -21.27
CA ASN A 556 35.07 -7.23 -22.36
C ASN A 556 36.22 -6.28 -22.00
N LYS A 557 36.50 -6.07 -20.70
CA LYS A 557 37.55 -5.14 -20.22
C LYS A 557 38.92 -5.31 -20.88
N ASN A 558 39.27 -6.52 -21.32
CA ASN A 558 40.58 -6.84 -21.86
C ASN A 558 40.69 -6.66 -23.39
N SER A 559 39.64 -6.16 -24.05
CA SER A 559 39.58 -6.04 -25.51
C SER A 559 39.38 -4.58 -25.92
N SER A 560 40.45 -3.93 -26.40
CA SER A 560 40.40 -2.53 -26.83
C SER A 560 39.39 -2.30 -27.98
N GLU A 561 39.22 -3.29 -28.87
CA GLU A 561 38.22 -3.24 -29.94
C GLU A 561 36.80 -3.23 -29.37
N ASP A 562 36.50 -4.11 -28.41
CA ASP A 562 35.17 -4.17 -27.79
C ASP A 562 34.88 -2.92 -26.94
N LEU A 563 35.89 -2.40 -26.24
CA LEU A 563 35.79 -1.15 -25.50
C LEU A 563 35.45 0.05 -26.39
N ASN A 564 36.14 0.18 -27.53
CA ASN A 564 35.83 1.20 -28.52
C ASN A 564 34.43 1.01 -29.13
N ASN A 565 34.03 -0.24 -29.39
CA ASN A 565 32.67 -0.54 -29.85
C ASN A 565 31.62 -0.11 -28.82
N ILE A 566 31.86 -0.31 -27.52
CA ILE A 566 30.96 0.17 -26.46
C ILE A 566 30.87 1.71 -26.47
N LEU A 567 32.00 2.42 -26.57
CA LEU A 567 31.99 3.89 -26.67
C LEU A 567 31.17 4.37 -27.88
N THR A 568 31.37 3.78 -29.06
CA THR A 568 30.60 4.18 -30.24
C THR A 568 29.09 3.89 -30.10
N LYS A 569 28.71 2.81 -29.39
CA LYS A 569 27.30 2.54 -29.07
C LYS A 569 26.74 3.59 -28.11
N ILE A 570 27.52 3.99 -27.10
CA ILE A 570 27.15 5.04 -26.15
C ILE A 570 26.91 6.36 -26.90
N ASP A 571 27.88 6.80 -27.72
CA ASP A 571 27.84 8.05 -28.46
C ASP A 571 26.68 8.12 -29.47
N ARG A 572 26.29 6.98 -30.07
CA ARG A 572 25.14 6.90 -30.99
C ARG A 572 23.79 7.11 -30.29
N ILE A 573 23.66 6.70 -29.03
CA ILE A 573 22.39 6.77 -28.29
C ILE A 573 22.27 8.12 -27.58
N TYR A 574 23.38 8.60 -27.03
CA TYR A 574 23.44 9.86 -26.30
C TYR A 574 24.34 10.80 -27.10
N ASN A 575 23.75 11.54 -28.04
CA ASN A 575 24.45 12.69 -28.63
C ASN A 575 24.96 13.59 -27.50
N TYR A 576 26.13 14.23 -27.70
CA TYR A 576 26.85 15.23 -26.88
C TYR A 576 25.98 16.30 -26.16
N SER A 577 24.97 15.89 -25.42
CA SER A 577 24.16 16.75 -24.59
C SER A 577 24.86 16.79 -23.25
N ILE A 578 25.13 17.99 -22.77
CA ILE A 578 25.86 18.33 -21.54
C ILE A 578 25.14 17.80 -20.26
N TYR A 579 24.03 17.08 -20.42
CA TYR A 579 23.25 16.42 -19.38
C TYR A 579 23.19 14.89 -19.60
N GLU A 580 24.32 14.25 -19.90
CA GLU A 580 24.42 12.78 -19.86
C GLU A 580 24.07 12.24 -18.48
N ASP A 581 23.51 11.03 -18.44
CA ASP A 581 23.31 10.30 -17.19
C ASP A 581 24.68 10.07 -16.52
N LYS A 582 24.84 10.49 -15.26
CA LYS A 582 26.09 10.41 -14.49
C LYS A 582 26.71 9.00 -14.52
N PHE A 583 25.89 7.96 -14.62
CA PHE A 583 26.37 6.58 -14.66
C PHE A 583 26.97 6.20 -16.01
N LEU A 584 26.47 6.78 -17.09
CA LEU A 584 27.05 6.64 -18.41
C LEU A 584 28.43 7.29 -18.48
N GLN A 585 28.56 8.49 -17.89
CA GLN A 585 29.85 9.18 -17.73
C GLN A 585 30.85 8.31 -16.95
N LEU A 586 30.41 7.69 -15.85
CA LEU A 586 31.26 6.75 -15.09
C LEU A 586 31.73 5.54 -15.93
N ILE A 587 30.86 4.98 -16.77
CA ILE A 587 31.24 3.88 -17.67
C ILE A 587 32.27 4.38 -18.70
N ARG A 588 32.06 5.55 -19.31
CA ARG A 588 33.01 6.16 -20.26
C ARG A 588 34.37 6.40 -19.63
N CYS A 589 34.39 7.00 -18.44
CA CYS A 589 35.63 7.28 -17.71
C CYS A 589 36.42 5.99 -17.46
N LYS A 590 35.76 4.92 -17.04
CA LYS A 590 36.38 3.59 -16.91
C LYS A 590 36.98 3.09 -18.22
N ILE A 591 36.22 3.15 -19.30
CA ILE A 591 36.69 2.69 -20.60
C ILE A 591 37.93 3.51 -21.03
N TYR A 592 37.92 4.83 -20.88
CA TYR A 592 39.07 5.68 -21.22
C TYR A 592 40.30 5.35 -20.38
N ILE A 593 40.15 5.02 -19.09
CA ILE A 593 41.29 4.57 -18.27
C ILE A 593 41.86 3.25 -18.78
N GLU A 594 41.01 2.25 -19.06
CA GLU A 594 41.46 0.96 -19.58
C GLU A 594 42.14 1.11 -20.96
N LEU A 595 41.69 2.09 -21.76
CA LEU A 595 42.31 2.48 -23.04
C LEU A 595 43.55 3.37 -22.89
N LYS A 596 43.89 3.80 -21.66
CA LYS A 596 44.98 4.74 -21.33
C LYS A 596 44.80 6.16 -21.93
N GLU A 597 43.57 6.54 -22.21
CA GLU A 597 43.18 7.88 -22.68
C GLU A 597 42.90 8.81 -21.49
N TYR A 598 43.92 9.06 -20.66
CA TYR A 598 43.73 9.71 -19.36
C TYR A 598 43.23 11.17 -19.44
N SER A 599 43.56 11.91 -20.50
CA SER A 599 43.05 13.27 -20.71
C SER A 599 41.53 13.29 -20.88
N LEU A 600 40.98 12.34 -21.65
CA LEU A 600 39.55 12.19 -21.83
C LEU A 600 38.88 11.65 -20.56
N ALA A 601 39.53 10.71 -19.86
CA ALA A 601 39.04 10.22 -18.57
C ALA A 601 38.90 11.35 -17.54
N LYS A 602 39.89 12.26 -17.45
CA LYS A 602 39.84 13.44 -16.58
C LYS A 602 38.68 14.37 -16.92
N ILE A 603 38.51 14.72 -18.20
CA ILE A 603 37.39 15.58 -18.64
C ILE A 603 36.05 15.00 -18.18
N VAL A 604 35.87 13.69 -18.30
CA VAL A 604 34.63 13.03 -17.85
C VAL A 604 34.51 13.02 -16.33
N LEU A 605 35.63 12.82 -15.61
CA LEU A 605 35.67 12.82 -14.15
C LEU A 605 35.22 14.16 -13.53
N ASP A 606 35.54 15.28 -14.18
CA ASP A 606 35.16 16.63 -13.72
C ASP A 606 33.63 16.85 -13.67
N PHE A 607 32.85 16.02 -14.37
CA PHE A 607 31.38 16.07 -14.37
C PHE A 607 30.72 15.10 -13.37
N VAL A 608 31.51 14.31 -12.63
CA VAL A 608 31.04 13.28 -11.69
C VAL A 608 31.01 13.81 -10.25
N GLU A 609 30.06 13.34 -9.42
CA GLU A 609 29.97 13.76 -8.01
C GLU A 609 31.16 13.27 -7.16
N PHE A 610 31.53 14.09 -6.17
CA PHE A 610 32.59 13.83 -5.18
C PHE A 610 32.62 12.40 -4.62
N ALA A 611 31.45 11.86 -4.25
CA ALA A 611 31.32 10.53 -3.65
C ALA A 611 31.89 9.40 -4.52
N PHE A 612 32.05 9.62 -5.83
CA PHE A 612 32.61 8.64 -6.76
C PHE A 612 34.10 8.86 -7.02
N ILE A 613 34.56 10.11 -7.00
CA ILE A 613 35.93 10.49 -7.39
C ILE A 613 36.98 9.86 -6.47
N GLY A 614 36.77 9.93 -5.16
CA GLY A 614 37.75 9.44 -4.18
C GLY A 614 38.03 7.94 -4.30
N TYR A 615 36.99 7.11 -4.43
CA TYR A 615 37.15 5.67 -4.58
C TYR A 615 37.68 5.27 -5.97
N PHE A 616 37.25 5.99 -7.01
CA PHE A 616 37.69 5.73 -8.37
C PHE A 616 39.21 5.95 -8.55
N ILE A 617 39.75 6.98 -7.90
CA ILE A 617 41.18 7.27 -7.90
C ILE A 617 41.98 6.22 -7.12
N GLN A 618 41.40 5.57 -6.12
CA GLN A 618 42.06 4.47 -5.39
C GLN A 618 42.20 3.21 -6.26
N ASP A 619 41.21 2.90 -7.08
CA ASP A 619 41.17 1.68 -7.90
C ASP A 619 42.13 1.70 -9.09
N HIS A 620 42.59 2.88 -9.52
CA HIS A 620 43.38 3.08 -10.74
C HIS A 620 44.67 3.89 -10.48
N PRO A 621 45.77 3.25 -10.03
CA PRO A 621 46.99 3.96 -9.62
C PRO A 621 47.67 4.73 -10.75
N ASP A 622 47.69 4.19 -11.97
CA ASP A 622 48.30 4.86 -13.12
C ASP A 622 47.56 6.15 -13.50
N PHE A 623 46.23 6.12 -13.48
CA PHE A 623 45.40 7.29 -13.72
C PHE A 623 45.53 8.33 -12.61
N ARG A 624 45.62 7.87 -11.36
CA ARG A 624 45.89 8.72 -10.19
C ARG A 624 47.21 9.48 -10.34
N SER A 625 48.29 8.80 -10.72
CA SER A 625 49.58 9.44 -10.99
C SER A 625 49.48 10.50 -12.10
N TYR A 626 48.76 10.21 -13.18
CA TYR A 626 48.49 11.20 -14.23
C TYR A 626 47.76 12.44 -13.70
N LEU A 627 46.70 12.26 -12.89
CA LEU A 627 45.96 13.39 -12.31
C LEU A 627 46.85 14.28 -11.43
N TYR A 628 47.80 13.69 -10.71
CA TYR A 628 48.72 14.43 -9.85
C TYR A 628 49.67 15.31 -10.63
N GLU A 629 50.21 14.78 -11.72
CA GLU A 629 51.08 15.54 -12.62
C GLU A 629 50.30 16.66 -13.32
N ASP A 630 49.14 16.34 -13.88
CA ASP A 630 48.32 17.29 -14.66
C ASP A 630 47.74 18.42 -13.79
N CYS A 631 47.33 18.11 -12.56
CA CYS A 631 46.92 19.11 -11.57
C CYS A 631 48.10 19.81 -10.89
N GLU A 632 49.35 19.52 -11.26
CA GLU A 632 50.57 20.11 -10.68
C GLU A 632 50.57 20.12 -9.14
N ILE A 633 50.09 19.04 -8.50
CA ILE A 633 49.88 19.01 -7.03
C ILE A 633 51.19 19.23 -6.25
N ASN A 634 52.33 18.87 -6.86
CA ASN A 634 53.66 18.97 -6.27
C ASN A 634 54.23 20.38 -6.26
N LYS A 635 53.63 21.34 -6.97
CA LYS A 635 54.03 22.76 -6.91
C LYS A 635 53.41 23.50 -5.72
N ASN A 636 52.41 22.92 -5.07
CA ASN A 636 51.69 23.53 -3.95
C ASN A 636 52.17 22.96 -2.62
N ASP A 637 52.65 23.85 -1.74
CA ASP A 637 53.00 23.47 -0.37
C ASP A 637 51.81 23.66 0.58
N PHE A 638 51.26 22.52 1.03
CA PHE A 638 50.15 22.46 1.99
C PHE A 638 50.60 21.97 3.38
N THR A 639 51.91 21.91 3.65
CA THR A 639 52.46 21.45 4.95
C THR A 639 51.96 22.28 6.13
N LYS A 640 51.70 23.58 5.93
CA LYS A 640 51.07 24.46 6.93
C LYS A 640 49.68 23.97 7.39
N PHE A 641 49.02 23.15 6.58
CA PHE A 641 47.73 22.53 6.90
C PHE A 641 47.86 21.07 7.36
N GLY A 642 49.09 20.58 7.55
CA GLY A 642 49.38 19.18 7.89
C GLY A 642 49.22 18.20 6.73
N ILE A 643 49.02 18.70 5.51
CA ILE A 643 48.81 17.86 4.33
C ILE A 643 50.17 17.54 3.70
N VAL A 644 50.56 16.27 3.75
CA VAL A 644 51.89 15.82 3.31
C VAL A 644 51.83 14.84 2.15
N ASP A 645 50.85 13.94 2.13
CA ASP A 645 50.72 12.91 1.09
C ASP A 645 50.01 13.46 -0.16
N GLU A 646 50.37 12.91 -1.32
CA GLU A 646 49.86 13.37 -2.62
C GLU A 646 48.35 13.23 -2.78
N PHE A 647 47.71 12.23 -2.15
CA PHE A 647 46.26 12.05 -2.22
C PHE A 647 45.52 13.13 -1.48
N SER A 648 45.91 13.40 -0.24
CA SER A 648 45.34 14.49 0.53
C SER A 648 45.56 15.84 -0.15
N LYS A 649 46.72 16.06 -0.80
CA LYS A 649 46.95 17.28 -1.60
C LYS A 649 45.97 17.41 -2.75
N TYR A 650 45.77 16.35 -3.53
CA TYR A 650 44.82 16.33 -4.63
C TYR A 650 43.38 16.54 -4.12
N MET A 651 42.96 15.79 -3.12
CA MET A 651 41.59 15.86 -2.56
C MET A 651 41.30 17.24 -1.96
N TYR A 652 42.29 17.86 -1.33
CA TYR A 652 42.13 19.22 -0.82
C TYR A 652 42.04 20.25 -1.94
N LYS A 653 42.94 20.18 -2.94
CA LYS A 653 43.04 21.16 -4.02
C LYS A 653 41.86 21.09 -4.99
N GLU A 654 41.54 19.89 -5.48
CA GLU A 654 40.58 19.69 -6.56
C GLU A 654 39.17 19.39 -6.03
N GLN A 655 39.06 18.73 -4.87
CA GLN A 655 37.78 18.26 -4.32
C GLN A 655 37.35 18.99 -3.04
N GLN A 656 38.14 19.94 -2.55
CA GLN A 656 37.86 20.73 -1.35
C GLN A 656 37.64 19.87 -0.09
N VAL A 657 38.35 18.74 -0.01
CA VAL A 657 38.21 17.77 1.08
C VAL A 657 39.45 17.75 1.94
N TYR A 658 39.24 18.03 3.22
CA TYR A 658 40.27 17.99 4.24
C TYR A 658 40.12 16.72 5.08
N PHE A 659 41.04 15.78 4.94
CA PHE A 659 41.11 14.63 5.84
C PHE A 659 41.55 15.07 7.23
N VAL A 660 40.75 14.73 8.24
CA VAL A 660 40.99 15.16 9.63
C VAL A 660 42.23 14.48 10.21
N SER A 661 42.62 13.32 9.68
CA SER A 661 43.88 12.66 10.01
C SER A 661 45.11 13.54 9.74
N ASN A 662 45.04 14.53 8.85
CA ASN A 662 46.16 15.45 8.61
C ASN A 662 46.49 16.34 9.82
N LEU A 663 45.57 16.48 10.78
CA LEU A 663 45.83 17.22 12.02
C LEU A 663 46.93 16.59 12.87
N THR A 664 47.19 15.28 12.73
CA THR A 664 48.26 14.62 13.49
C THR A 664 49.66 15.09 13.09
N ASN A 665 49.81 15.62 11.87
CA ASN A 665 51.04 16.26 11.43
C ASN A 665 51.23 17.67 12.04
N LEU A 666 50.17 18.29 12.54
CA LEU A 666 50.20 19.61 13.18
C LEU A 666 50.25 19.51 14.72
N ASN A 667 49.61 18.50 15.29
CA ASN A 667 49.61 18.21 16.71
C ASN A 667 49.82 16.71 16.95
N SER A 668 51.02 16.35 17.41
CA SER A 668 51.42 14.96 17.65
C SER A 668 50.61 14.26 18.75
N GLU A 669 49.96 15.01 19.64
CA GLU A 669 49.05 14.41 20.65
C GLU A 669 47.85 13.73 19.99
N LEU A 670 47.42 14.21 18.81
CA LEU A 670 46.28 13.61 18.09
C LEU A 670 46.59 12.23 17.50
N CYS A 671 47.86 11.83 17.41
CA CYS A 671 48.25 10.49 16.98
C CYS A 671 47.62 9.39 17.85
N GLN A 672 47.38 9.68 19.15
CA GLN A 672 46.74 8.71 20.05
C GLN A 672 45.29 8.40 19.67
N PHE A 673 44.62 9.30 18.93
CA PHE A 673 43.23 9.15 18.48
C PHE A 673 43.14 8.57 17.06
N GLN A 674 44.26 8.40 16.37
CA GLN A 674 44.26 7.90 14.99
C GLN A 674 44.01 6.38 14.94
N GLU A 675 43.17 5.96 14.00
CA GLU A 675 42.83 4.56 13.71
C GLU A 675 42.89 4.30 12.21
N SER A 676 43.19 3.05 11.82
CA SER A 676 43.03 2.61 10.44
C SER A 676 41.60 2.13 10.19
N ASP A 677 41.03 2.52 9.05
CA ASP A 677 39.72 2.06 8.61
C ASP A 677 39.77 1.76 7.11
N ILE A 678 39.47 0.52 6.74
CA ILE A 678 39.51 0.06 5.34
C ILE A 678 38.40 0.73 4.51
N SER A 679 37.33 1.21 5.15
CA SER A 679 36.23 1.92 4.51
C SER A 679 36.52 3.43 4.30
N SER A 680 37.60 3.95 4.89
CA SER A 680 38.06 5.33 4.73
C SER A 680 38.76 5.56 3.40
N LEU A 681 38.52 6.73 2.79
CA LEU A 681 39.19 7.18 1.56
C LEU A 681 40.69 7.45 1.75
N SER A 682 41.12 7.85 2.94
CA SER A 682 42.55 7.99 3.25
C SER A 682 43.15 6.73 3.89
N GLY A 683 42.30 5.75 4.24
CA GLY A 683 42.65 4.60 5.07
C GLY A 683 42.83 4.92 6.56
N LEU A 684 42.67 6.19 6.95
CA LEU A 684 42.89 6.71 8.30
C LEU A 684 41.70 7.55 8.76
N VAL A 685 41.40 7.49 10.07
CA VAL A 685 40.35 8.29 10.73
C VAL A 685 40.83 8.76 12.10
N LEU A 686 40.19 9.77 12.67
CA LEU A 686 40.33 10.12 14.09
C LEU A 686 39.13 9.60 14.88
N SER A 687 39.41 8.88 15.96
CA SER A 687 38.45 8.27 16.88
C SER A 687 38.58 8.92 18.25
N SER A 688 37.46 9.34 18.86
CA SER A 688 37.49 9.94 20.21
C SER A 688 37.93 8.96 21.30
N LYS A 689 37.89 7.64 21.06
CA LYS A 689 38.29 6.58 22.02
C LYS A 689 37.68 6.72 23.42
N ASN A 690 36.44 7.19 23.49
CA ASN A 690 35.69 7.47 24.73
C ASN A 690 36.17 8.69 25.53
N GLU A 691 37.06 9.51 24.97
CA GLU A 691 37.56 10.74 25.58
C GLU A 691 36.94 11.98 24.93
N ASN A 692 37.10 13.12 25.59
CA ASN A 692 36.72 14.40 25.03
C ASN A 692 37.74 14.83 23.99
N LEU A 693 37.25 15.15 22.79
CA LEU A 693 38.10 15.49 21.65
C LEU A 693 37.78 16.89 21.15
N HIS A 694 38.80 17.75 21.09
CA HIS A 694 38.68 19.11 20.56
C HIS A 694 39.60 19.25 19.34
N LEU A 695 39.01 19.35 18.16
CA LEU A 695 39.70 19.44 16.88
C LEU A 695 39.64 20.86 16.34
N VAL A 696 40.80 21.51 16.22
CA VAL A 696 40.91 22.83 15.59
C VAL A 696 41.42 22.66 14.17
N LEU A 697 40.56 22.92 13.18
CA LEU A 697 40.95 22.79 11.78
C LEU A 697 41.77 24.01 11.35
N PRO A 698 42.65 23.87 10.34
CA PRO A 698 43.28 25.03 9.74
C PRO A 698 42.26 25.95 9.06
N LYS A 699 42.63 27.23 8.85
CA LYS A 699 41.85 28.13 7.98
C LYS A 699 41.92 27.61 6.55
N LEU A 700 40.84 27.00 6.09
CA LEU A 700 40.75 26.45 4.75
C LEU A 700 40.53 27.61 3.76
N ASN A 701 41.57 27.98 3.01
CA ASN A 701 41.47 28.91 1.89
C ASN A 701 41.13 28.10 0.65
N ILE A 702 39.87 28.13 0.24
CA ILE A 702 39.34 27.34 -0.88
C ILE A 702 38.88 28.30 -1.98
N VAL A 703 39.11 27.93 -3.24
CA VAL A 703 39.40 28.85 -4.37
C VAL A 703 38.19 29.19 -5.27
N TYR A 704 36.95 28.80 -4.94
CA TYR A 704 35.79 29.01 -5.82
C TYR A 704 34.68 29.92 -5.26
N ASP A 705 33.95 30.54 -6.21
CA ASP A 705 33.18 31.80 -6.15
C ASP A 705 31.70 31.65 -5.72
N TYR A 706 31.34 30.58 -5.00
CA TYR A 706 29.95 30.39 -4.54
C TYR A 706 29.82 30.71 -3.06
N ASP A 707 29.13 31.82 -2.76
CA ASP A 707 28.91 32.37 -1.41
C ASP A 707 28.08 31.48 -0.45
N TYR A 708 27.79 30.20 -0.77
CA TYR A 708 26.72 29.42 -0.12
C TYR A 708 27.02 27.95 0.24
N ASP A 709 28.29 27.54 0.38
CA ASP A 709 28.61 26.15 0.76
C ASP A 709 28.59 25.90 2.28
N TYR A 710 28.04 24.75 2.68
CA TYR A 710 28.00 24.27 4.07
C TYR A 710 29.22 23.39 4.37
N PHE A 711 29.62 23.34 5.64
CA PHE A 711 30.53 22.29 6.08
C PHE A 711 29.81 20.95 6.19
N ILE A 712 30.36 19.94 5.53
CA ILE A 712 29.89 18.56 5.56
C ILE A 712 30.96 17.71 6.23
N CYS A 713 30.60 17.04 7.31
CA CYS A 713 31.50 16.19 8.09
C CYS A 713 31.14 14.72 7.89
N LYS A 714 32.08 13.91 7.41
CA LYS A 714 31.93 12.46 7.37
C LYS A 714 32.29 11.87 8.72
N MET A 715 31.30 11.29 9.38
CA MET A 715 31.40 10.80 10.74
C MET A 715 30.67 9.48 10.97
N ASN A 716 31.04 8.79 12.04
CA ASN A 716 30.38 7.57 12.51
C ASN A 716 30.26 7.62 14.03
N VAL A 717 29.03 7.74 14.54
CA VAL A 717 28.73 7.69 15.97
C VAL A 717 28.52 6.24 16.37
N LYS A 718 29.54 5.63 16.98
CA LYS A 718 29.51 4.22 17.36
C LYS A 718 28.68 3.99 18.61
N LYS A 719 28.88 4.85 19.61
CA LYS A 719 28.30 4.65 20.93
C LYS A 719 28.17 5.96 21.71
N ILE A 720 27.06 6.14 22.40
CA ILE A 720 26.86 7.21 23.38
C ILE A 720 27.25 6.71 24.77
N LEU A 721 28.01 7.52 25.50
CA LEU A 721 28.55 7.15 26.81
C LEU A 721 27.78 7.76 27.98
N SER A 722 27.12 8.90 27.78
CA SER A 722 26.35 9.64 28.79
C SER A 722 25.24 10.48 28.14
N GLU A 723 24.21 10.85 28.89
CA GLU A 723 23.13 11.76 28.45
C GLU A 723 23.61 13.21 28.28
N ASP A 724 24.75 13.59 28.87
CA ASP A 724 25.37 14.92 28.68
C ASP A 724 26.22 15.00 27.40
N CYS A 725 26.03 14.08 26.46
CA CYS A 725 26.81 14.02 25.24
C CYS A 725 26.48 15.16 24.28
N PHE A 726 27.51 15.58 23.53
CA PHE A 726 27.32 16.53 22.45
C PHE A 726 28.39 16.43 21.36
N ILE A 727 28.00 16.87 20.16
CA ILE A 727 28.92 17.23 19.06
C ILE A 727 28.69 18.71 18.79
N LYS A 728 29.76 19.49 18.85
CA LYS A 728 29.69 20.94 18.70
C LYS A 728 30.58 21.41 17.57
N PHE A 729 29.99 22.08 16.58
CA PHE A 729 30.70 22.76 15.51
C PHE A 729 30.78 24.24 15.81
N ILE A 730 31.99 24.80 15.86
CA ILE A 730 32.23 26.19 16.27
C ILE A 730 32.85 26.97 15.12
N HIS A 731 32.29 28.17 14.87
CA HIS A 731 32.75 29.09 13.85
C HIS A 731 33.40 30.35 14.47
N ASN A 732 34.70 30.54 14.26
CA ASN A 732 35.50 31.53 14.98
C ASN A 732 35.17 33.02 14.71
N SER A 733 34.38 33.37 13.68
CA SER A 733 34.16 34.79 13.32
C SER A 733 32.86 35.42 13.79
N ASN A 734 31.84 34.66 14.24
CA ASN A 734 30.49 35.22 14.51
C ASN A 734 29.68 34.55 15.66
N TYR A 735 30.28 33.73 16.54
CA TYR A 735 29.54 32.98 17.58
C TYR A 735 28.35 32.14 17.08
N ARG A 736 28.33 31.75 15.80
CA ARG A 736 27.40 30.72 15.32
C ARG A 736 27.97 29.35 15.69
N GLU A 737 27.21 28.61 16.48
CA GLU A 737 27.50 27.24 16.86
C GLU A 737 26.38 26.32 16.37
N ASP A 738 26.75 25.15 15.87
CA ASP A 738 25.82 24.06 15.58
C ASP A 738 26.06 22.98 16.64
N LEU A 739 25.10 22.83 17.56
CA LEU A 739 25.22 21.96 18.73
C LEU A 739 24.23 20.81 18.63
N LEU A 740 24.76 19.60 18.44
CA LEU A 740 24.00 18.36 18.55
C LEU A 740 24.05 17.88 19.98
N LYS A 741 22.90 17.86 20.66
CA LYS A 741 22.76 17.31 22.02
C LYS A 741 22.37 15.84 21.97
N HIS A 742 22.27 15.19 23.12
CA HIS A 742 21.86 13.79 23.23
C HIS A 742 20.66 13.38 22.37
N GLU A 743 19.59 14.18 22.32
CA GLU A 743 18.43 13.88 21.47
C GLU A 743 18.80 13.79 19.98
N ASP A 744 19.73 14.60 19.50
CA ASP A 744 20.18 14.59 18.11
C ASP A 744 21.26 13.53 17.87
N VAL A 745 22.22 13.39 18.79
CA VAL A 745 23.29 12.39 18.71
C VAL A 745 22.74 10.97 18.79
N SER A 746 21.70 10.73 19.59
CA SER A 746 21.01 9.43 19.67
C SER A 746 20.39 9.00 18.34
N LYS A 747 20.05 9.96 17.47
CA LYS A 747 19.60 9.67 16.11
C LYS A 747 20.74 9.19 15.21
N LEU A 748 22.00 9.47 15.57
CA LEU A 748 23.18 9.12 14.77
C LEU A 748 23.84 7.81 15.22
N GLU A 749 23.55 7.36 16.45
CA GLU A 749 24.18 6.17 17.04
C GLU A 749 23.88 4.91 16.24
N GLY A 750 24.92 4.18 15.84
CA GLY A 750 24.80 2.89 15.16
C GLY A 750 24.32 2.98 13.70
N LEU A 751 24.30 4.17 13.10
CA LEU A 751 24.00 4.36 11.67
C LEU A 751 25.16 3.96 10.75
N GLY A 752 26.39 3.83 11.27
CA GLY A 752 27.59 3.68 10.46
C GLY A 752 28.09 5.04 9.92
N TRP A 753 28.81 5.01 8.81
CA TRP A 753 29.32 6.23 8.18
C TRP A 753 28.20 7.07 7.55
N ILE A 754 28.13 8.33 7.97
CA ILE A 754 27.21 9.34 7.43
C ILE A 754 27.97 10.61 7.10
N GLU A 755 27.45 11.40 6.16
CA GLU A 755 27.80 12.80 6.04
C GLU A 755 26.74 13.64 6.76
N TYR A 756 27.17 14.42 7.75
CA TYR A 756 26.33 15.40 8.42
C TYR A 756 26.62 16.79 7.85
N GLN A 757 25.61 17.44 7.28
CA GLN A 757 25.68 18.83 6.84
C GLN A 757 25.36 19.75 8.02
N THR A 758 26.32 20.59 8.37
CA THR A 758 26.15 21.58 9.45
C THR A 758 25.26 22.73 9.02
N SER A 759 24.74 23.50 9.98
CA SER A 759 24.05 24.78 9.70
C SER A 759 25.00 25.96 9.46
N ILE A 760 26.32 25.72 9.55
CA ILE A 760 27.37 26.73 9.41
C ILE A 760 27.84 26.79 7.96
N PHE A 761 27.92 28.01 7.43
CA PHE A 761 28.46 28.33 6.10
C PHE A 761 29.91 28.84 6.25
N GLY A 762 30.76 28.64 5.25
CA GLY A 762 32.07 29.27 5.30
C GLY A 762 32.93 29.21 4.05
N LEU A 763 33.35 30.39 3.60
CA LEU A 763 34.62 30.63 2.92
C LEU A 763 35.53 31.41 3.89
N HIS A 764 36.81 31.03 4.02
CA HIS A 764 37.84 31.75 4.78
C HIS A 764 37.77 31.72 6.33
N TYR A 765 37.01 30.81 6.93
CA TYR A 765 36.88 30.71 8.38
C TYR A 765 37.46 29.41 8.95
N GLN A 766 37.79 29.48 10.24
CA GLN A 766 38.32 28.36 10.99
C GLN A 766 37.17 27.64 11.71
N LEU A 767 36.97 26.36 11.38
CA LEU A 767 36.03 25.48 12.04
C LEU A 767 36.74 24.74 13.18
N SER A 768 36.10 24.58 14.32
CA SER A 768 36.50 23.58 15.32
C SER A 768 35.34 22.64 15.65
N ILE A 769 35.70 21.42 16.06
CA ILE A 769 34.76 20.37 16.43
C ILE A 769 35.08 19.93 17.85
N GLU A 770 34.10 20.01 18.74
CA GLU A 770 34.20 19.45 20.09
C GLU A 770 33.28 18.24 20.21
N ILE A 771 33.79 17.17 20.79
CA ILE A 771 33.08 15.92 21.04
C ILE A 771 33.18 15.62 22.52
N ASN A 772 32.05 15.36 23.16
CA ASN A 772 31.99 15.01 24.58
C ASN A 772 31.11 13.79 24.81
N SER A 773 31.63 12.82 25.58
CA SER A 773 30.88 11.62 26.00
C SER A 773 30.30 10.77 24.85
N ILE A 774 31.01 10.67 23.73
CA ILE A 774 30.62 9.88 22.56
C ILE A 774 31.86 9.13 22.05
N GLU A 775 31.70 7.85 21.73
CA GLU A 775 32.64 7.11 20.88
C GLU A 775 32.30 7.39 19.41
N MET A 776 33.11 8.23 18.76
CA MET A 776 32.86 8.74 17.42
C MET A 776 34.12 8.71 16.58
N GLN A 777 33.97 8.38 15.30
CA GLN A 777 35.02 8.52 14.30
C GLN A 777 34.70 9.65 13.32
N ILE A 778 35.74 10.35 12.87
CA ILE A 778 35.69 11.39 11.83
C ILE A 778 36.75 11.11 10.79
N GLU A 779 36.37 11.17 9.51
CA GLU A 779 37.29 10.95 8.40
C GLU A 779 37.70 12.25 7.72
N TYR A 780 36.75 12.99 7.18
CA TYR A 780 37.00 14.22 6.44
C TYR A 780 35.94 15.27 6.67
N ILE A 781 36.30 16.49 6.31
CA ILE A 781 35.41 17.63 6.21
C ILE A 781 35.54 18.19 4.79
N ARG A 782 34.41 18.49 4.16
CA ARG A 782 34.36 19.11 2.84
C ARG A 782 33.38 20.26 2.83
N LEU A 783 33.55 21.17 1.86
CA LEU A 783 32.54 22.17 1.54
C LEU A 783 31.59 21.61 0.47
N GLY A 784 30.32 21.98 0.58
CA GLY A 784 29.33 21.72 -0.46
C GLY A 784 27.91 21.73 0.08
N LEU A 785 26.99 21.21 -0.74
CA LEU A 785 25.57 21.10 -0.41
C LEU A 785 25.10 19.65 -0.60
N ASN A 786 24.58 19.06 0.47
CA ASN A 786 23.81 17.83 0.41
C ASN A 786 22.31 18.15 0.31
N LEU A 787 21.54 17.25 -0.30
CA LEU A 787 20.08 17.39 -0.39
C LEU A 787 19.42 17.32 1.00
N ASN A 788 20.01 16.52 1.90
CA ASN A 788 19.52 16.27 3.24
C ASN A 788 20.61 16.61 4.27
N THR A 789 20.20 16.92 5.50
CA THR A 789 21.12 17.16 6.63
C THR A 789 21.98 15.93 6.92
N ILE A 790 21.43 14.72 6.79
CA ILE A 790 22.15 13.46 6.94
C ILE A 790 22.11 12.73 5.60
N THR A 791 23.30 12.45 5.06
CA THR A 791 23.48 11.58 3.89
C THR A 791 24.13 10.28 4.35
N TYR A 792 23.44 9.16 4.16
CA TYR A 792 23.97 7.84 4.49
C TYR A 792 25.03 7.42 3.47
N ILE A 793 26.22 7.04 3.95
CA ILE A 793 27.31 6.59 3.09
C ILE A 793 27.28 5.07 3.05
N PRO A 794 27.01 4.44 1.89
CA PRO A 794 27.07 2.99 1.79
C PRO A 794 28.50 2.50 2.00
N ASP A 795 28.65 1.26 2.48
CA ASP A 795 29.94 0.59 2.59
C ASP A 795 30.49 0.31 1.17
N MET A 796 31.32 1.24 0.68
CA MET A 796 31.85 1.28 -0.68
C MET A 796 33.11 0.40 -0.83
N SER A 797 33.11 -0.82 -0.29
CA SER A 797 34.23 -1.73 -0.47
C SER A 797 34.27 -2.33 -1.90
N PHE A 798 35.03 -1.65 -2.77
CA PHE A 798 35.74 -2.10 -3.99
C PHE A 798 34.98 -2.66 -5.20
N MET A 799 33.64 -2.79 -5.23
CA MET A 799 32.95 -3.25 -6.48
C MET A 799 31.50 -2.71 -6.69
N SER A 800 31.06 -1.69 -5.95
CA SER A 800 29.63 -1.30 -5.88
C SER A 800 29.30 0.11 -6.40
N TYR A 801 30.20 0.78 -7.12
CA TYR A 801 30.00 2.19 -7.52
C TYR A 801 28.79 2.43 -8.45
N LEU A 802 28.37 1.40 -9.20
CA LEU A 802 27.14 1.43 -10.00
C LEU A 802 25.96 0.75 -9.27
N PHE A 803 26.05 0.44 -7.99
CA PHE A 803 24.96 -0.20 -7.23
C PHE A 803 23.82 0.75 -6.80
N PRO A 804 24.05 2.04 -6.51
CA PRO A 804 22.97 3.02 -6.37
C PRO A 804 22.10 3.14 -7.65
N VAL A 805 22.70 2.84 -8.80
CA VAL A 805 22.08 2.67 -10.13
C VAL A 805 21.19 1.45 -10.05
N TYR A 806 21.75 0.27 -9.74
CA TYR A 806 20.97 -0.94 -9.52
C TYR A 806 19.80 -0.75 -8.52
N ARG A 807 19.92 0.08 -7.46
CA ARG A 807 18.81 0.46 -6.58
C ARG A 807 17.66 1.16 -7.31
N LYS A 808 17.93 2.13 -8.19
CA LYS A 808 16.93 2.82 -9.06
C LYS A 808 16.39 1.92 -10.18
N PHE A 809 17.04 0.80 -10.48
CA PHE A 809 16.66 -0.10 -11.57
C PHE A 809 15.87 -1.30 -11.07
N PHE A 810 16.24 -1.80 -9.89
CA PHE A 810 15.47 -2.78 -9.13
C PHE A 810 14.43 -2.12 -8.21
N SER A 811 14.33 -0.79 -8.20
CA SER A 811 13.13 -0.08 -7.72
C SER A 811 11.96 -0.22 -8.69
N ASN A 812 12.02 -1.15 -9.65
CA ASN A 812 10.84 -1.76 -10.24
C ASN A 812 10.09 -2.53 -9.15
N VAL A 813 9.60 -1.80 -8.15
CA VAL A 813 8.20 -1.87 -7.79
C VAL A 813 7.50 -1.56 -9.13
N PRO A 814 6.98 -2.56 -9.87
CA PRO A 814 6.25 -2.26 -11.10
C PRO A 814 5.21 -1.19 -10.81
N GLU A 815 4.79 -0.37 -11.78
CA GLU A 815 3.83 0.71 -11.49
C GLU A 815 2.57 0.19 -10.77
N THR A 816 2.21 -1.07 -11.02
CA THR A 816 1.16 -1.83 -10.31
C THR A 816 1.41 -2.05 -8.80
N PHE A 817 2.65 -2.03 -8.34
CA PHE A 817 3.05 -2.16 -6.95
C PHE A 817 3.41 -0.82 -6.29
N LYS A 818 3.54 0.28 -7.06
CA LYS A 818 3.97 1.59 -6.52
C LYS A 818 2.97 2.15 -5.52
N ASP A 819 1.70 1.85 -5.75
CA ASP A 819 0.59 2.14 -4.85
C ASP A 819 0.40 1.07 -3.74
N LYS A 820 1.16 -0.03 -3.72
CA LYS A 820 0.88 -1.17 -2.84
C LYS A 820 1.29 -0.92 -1.39
N TYR A 821 2.33 -0.11 -1.16
CA TYR A 821 2.76 0.22 0.19
C TYR A 821 1.82 1.22 0.84
N PHE A 822 1.51 2.34 0.16
CA PHE A 822 0.72 3.44 0.73
C PHE A 822 -0.20 4.04 -0.34
N SER A 823 -1.23 3.28 -0.73
CA SER A 823 -2.08 3.56 -1.89
C SER A 823 -2.82 4.87 -1.82
N ARG A 824 -2.68 5.69 -2.86
CA ARG A 824 -3.56 6.85 -3.08
C ARG A 824 -5.04 6.47 -3.14
N LYS A 825 -5.37 5.29 -3.65
CA LYS A 825 -6.76 4.79 -3.71
C LYS A 825 -7.32 4.47 -2.33
N GLU A 826 -6.47 4.05 -1.38
CA GLU A 826 -6.86 3.91 0.02
C GLU A 826 -7.06 5.30 0.66
N MET A 827 -6.18 6.25 0.35
CA MET A 827 -6.32 7.65 0.78
C MET A 827 -7.60 8.30 0.26
N GLU A 828 -8.06 7.95 -0.94
CA GLU A 828 -9.29 8.46 -1.51
C GLU A 828 -10.54 7.94 -0.80
N ASN A 829 -10.49 6.84 -0.04
CA ASN A 829 -11.66 6.25 0.62
C ASN A 829 -11.78 6.58 2.12
N LEU A 830 -11.14 7.66 2.57
CA LEU A 830 -11.10 8.13 3.96
C LEU A 830 -12.44 8.58 4.58
N LEU A 831 -13.56 8.49 3.86
CA LEU A 831 -14.84 9.05 4.29
C LEU A 831 -15.87 7.95 4.49
N ASP A 832 -16.07 7.55 5.75
CA ASP A 832 -17.22 6.73 6.14
C ASP A 832 -18.44 7.64 6.37
N LEU A 833 -19.62 7.16 5.97
CA LEU A 833 -20.89 7.80 6.29
C LEU A 833 -21.02 8.03 7.80
N LYS A 834 -20.49 7.11 8.61
CA LYS A 834 -20.49 7.20 10.08
C LYS A 834 -19.85 8.49 10.60
N ASP A 835 -18.74 8.93 10.00
CA ASP A 835 -18.02 10.15 10.42
C ASP A 835 -18.85 11.42 10.16
N ILE A 836 -19.56 11.43 9.03
CA ILE A 836 -20.51 12.48 8.67
C ILE A 836 -21.69 12.48 9.64
N LEU A 837 -22.31 11.33 9.89
CA LEU A 837 -23.52 11.22 10.70
C LEU A 837 -23.28 11.56 12.17
N ASN A 838 -22.14 11.15 12.73
CA ASN A 838 -21.75 11.50 14.10
C ASN A 838 -21.55 13.02 14.29
N SER A 839 -21.26 13.73 13.20
CA SER A 839 -20.98 15.17 13.19
C SER A 839 -22.18 16.03 12.76
N LEU A 840 -23.30 15.42 12.37
CA LEU A 840 -24.53 16.06 11.87
C LEU A 840 -25.64 16.13 12.93
#